data_AF-A0A497NUL2-F1
#
_entry.id   AF-A0A497NUL2-F1
#
_cell.length_a   1.000
_cell.length_b   1.000
_cell.length_c   1.000
_cell.angle_alpha   90.00
_cell.angle_beta   90.00
_cell.angle_gamma   90.00
#
_symmetry.space_group_name_H-M   'P 1'
#
loop_
_entity.id
_entity.type
_entity.pdbx_description
1 polymer ?
#
loop_
_entity_poly.entity_id
_entity_poly.type
_entity_poly.pdbx_seq_one_letter_code
_entity_poly.pdbx_strand_id
1 'polypeptide(L)'
;MDVYGDAMCGLCPIKPKVKIVPPHGDPRAVIMVVGESPGSEELLRGIPFCGASGEFLFKYLGWLVPDAHDFEDFLRKREVYLYITNACLCSAKNPVKSIRDNFCIPRLRKEIKKVNPSLIIPLGGLALEYVTSILNLKGCELLQLTRKEPLTSIMAVRGYVLHTTDGCVIFPLIHPASILRQREREFLYMCDVQKLFRVLTGNYQESQSTYFVVNTLWDLEEVTRMVEELPEDELLAFDVETTGVDPFSDRVLCLSISFKDYVGVVIPFDDPVVRPFVERILNSRCRKAGQNIKFDLEFLYQCGFTVNNIYFDTMLGQHVLNENIPCDLVTLVSIYLDYPKYDLPLELYKKANKVKSYSEIPSSILYEYTAHDSIVTRLIALKMIPSIEKEYSYLYWNVVLPTQIALTHVEIEGMSVDGDRVQELTKQVADEVMSLEEDLYRSVGKKFNPRSSTQLSDVLYSDLGLPVLVKTKGEKASTCSEALQKLLAWAKQKQDTRALSVVDSLIKLRKRQKVLSTYLAGGKGGIWRFVAKDGKVHPDYHVAGTVSGRLSCTSPPIQTIPKSALRSIFNVPPGYKFIEADYSQAEARVMAYVAQCATMMEAFNTGRDIHTVVAERIFKKKIHKDDIERKMAKFVVYGLMYGRQAHSVADQFHISLKEAEAIMNQFFTEFPEIKSFMDYVVEEARSKRVLRNLYGRTRIFPPGPFLSEWERQALSFVPQSTIADHTNQSLSMLVELLKSRGSGAVVILQLHDAIGVKSPEDCVEEVGKMIKDVMERPIPDTSLVIPVDIKVSDRWEGGEELFY
;
A
#
# COMPACT_ATOMS: atom_id res chain seq x y z
N MET A 1 22.91 20.49 -44.07
CA MET A 1 23.25 20.37 -42.63
C MET A 1 21.96 20.15 -41.84
N ASP A 2 21.38 18.95 -41.92
CA ASP A 2 20.16 18.59 -41.18
C ASP A 2 20.35 17.20 -40.56
N VAL A 3 21.37 17.10 -39.69
CA VAL A 3 21.93 15.80 -39.30
C VAL A 3 21.09 15.11 -38.22
N TYR A 4 20.27 15.84 -37.43
CA TYR A 4 19.62 15.28 -36.22
C TYR A 4 18.18 15.77 -35.94
N GLY A 5 17.41 16.23 -36.95
CA GLY A 5 16.02 16.68 -36.71
C GLY A 5 15.90 18.03 -35.99
N ASP A 6 17.01 18.73 -35.82
CA ASP A 6 17.15 20.01 -35.13
C ASP A 6 16.34 21.15 -35.79
N ALA A 7 15.98 21.00 -37.07
CA ALA A 7 15.12 21.93 -37.81
C ALA A 7 13.73 22.09 -37.16
N MET A 8 13.11 21.01 -36.67
CA MET A 8 11.78 21.10 -36.03
C MET A 8 11.88 21.78 -34.66
N CYS A 9 12.93 21.51 -33.88
CA CYS A 9 13.19 22.26 -32.67
C CYS A 9 13.49 23.74 -33.00
N GLY A 10 14.25 24.00 -34.06
CA GLY A 10 14.54 25.32 -34.62
C GLY A 10 13.31 26.20 -34.85
N LEU A 11 12.24 25.58 -35.35
CA LEU A 11 10.96 26.24 -35.63
C LEU A 11 10.02 26.33 -34.41
N CYS A 12 10.42 25.75 -33.28
CA CYS A 12 9.60 25.70 -32.08
C CYS A 12 9.59 27.07 -31.37
N PRO A 13 8.42 27.66 -31.06
CA PRO A 13 8.33 29.00 -30.50
C PRO A 13 8.90 29.14 -29.08
N ILE A 14 9.15 28.02 -28.39
CA ILE A 14 9.80 28.03 -27.07
C ILE A 14 11.33 27.91 -27.15
N LYS A 15 11.93 27.48 -28.29
CA LYS A 15 13.38 27.27 -28.42
C LYS A 15 14.21 28.49 -28.01
N PRO A 16 13.86 29.75 -28.37
CA PRO A 16 14.63 30.92 -27.94
C PRO A 16 14.73 31.09 -26.41
N LYS A 17 13.89 30.39 -25.64
CA LYS A 17 13.77 30.50 -24.19
C LYS A 17 14.36 29.30 -23.45
N VAL A 18 14.86 28.28 -24.15
CA VAL A 18 15.30 27.03 -23.54
C VAL A 18 16.58 26.52 -24.20
N LYS A 19 17.45 25.88 -23.40
CA LYS A 19 18.58 25.13 -23.94
C LYS A 19 18.10 23.76 -24.42
N ILE A 20 18.78 23.23 -25.44
CA ILE A 20 18.53 21.90 -25.97
C ILE A 20 19.78 21.02 -25.83
N VAL A 21 19.54 19.72 -25.70
CA VAL A 21 20.57 18.67 -25.77
C VAL A 21 20.19 17.79 -26.95
N PRO A 22 21.01 17.76 -28.04
CA PRO A 22 20.72 16.96 -29.21
C PRO A 22 20.83 15.45 -28.92
N PRO A 23 20.25 14.59 -29.78
CA PRO A 23 20.48 13.15 -29.70
C PRO A 23 21.95 12.81 -29.99
N HIS A 24 22.39 11.63 -29.56
CA HIS A 24 23.77 11.18 -29.63
C HIS A 24 23.82 9.70 -30.04
N GLY A 25 24.65 9.32 -31.02
CA GLY A 25 24.84 7.93 -31.47
C GLY A 25 24.80 7.72 -32.99
N ASP A 26 25.23 6.54 -33.46
CA ASP A 26 25.23 6.14 -34.87
C ASP A 26 23.79 5.99 -35.39
N PRO A 27 23.41 6.66 -36.49
CA PRO A 27 22.11 6.47 -37.13
C PRO A 27 21.83 5.04 -37.62
N ARG A 28 22.79 4.13 -37.59
CA ARG A 28 22.65 2.70 -37.92
C ARG A 28 22.50 1.81 -36.68
N ALA A 29 22.47 2.39 -35.48
CA ALA A 29 22.29 1.63 -34.25
C ALA A 29 20.95 0.88 -34.27
N VAL A 30 21.00 -0.39 -33.88
CA VAL A 30 19.82 -1.27 -33.81
C VAL A 30 19.00 -1.05 -32.53
N ILE A 31 19.61 -0.44 -31.51
CA ILE A 31 18.96 -0.09 -30.23
C ILE A 31 18.87 1.42 -30.09
N MET A 32 17.66 1.90 -29.81
CA MET A 32 17.41 3.30 -29.49
C MET A 32 16.93 3.45 -28.04
N VAL A 33 17.55 4.36 -27.27
CA VAL A 33 17.11 4.73 -25.92
C VAL A 33 16.45 6.10 -25.97
N VAL A 34 15.24 6.21 -25.42
CA VAL A 34 14.46 7.46 -25.43
C VAL A 34 14.20 7.90 -24.00
N GLY A 35 14.85 8.97 -23.55
CA GLY A 35 14.56 9.62 -22.27
C GLY A 35 13.40 10.61 -22.33
N GLU A 36 13.03 11.22 -21.20
CA GLU A 36 11.93 12.19 -21.15
C GLU A 36 12.38 13.59 -21.61
N SER A 37 13.34 14.17 -20.88
CA SER A 37 13.91 15.50 -21.12
C SER A 37 15.27 15.63 -20.41
N PRO A 38 16.19 16.50 -20.89
CA PRO A 38 17.52 16.64 -20.30
C PRO A 38 17.52 17.14 -18.85
N GLY A 39 18.41 16.57 -18.03
CA GLY A 39 18.78 17.07 -16.70
C GLY A 39 19.70 18.30 -16.72
N SER A 40 20.03 18.82 -15.54
CA SER A 40 20.91 19.99 -15.37
C SER A 40 22.31 19.77 -15.94
N GLU A 41 22.91 18.61 -15.67
CA GLU A 41 24.25 18.27 -16.12
C GLU A 41 24.28 18.06 -17.64
N GLU A 42 23.22 17.48 -18.20
CA GLU A 42 23.07 17.28 -19.65
C GLU A 42 22.98 18.62 -20.38
N LEU A 43 22.22 19.58 -19.84
CA LEU A 43 22.13 20.94 -20.40
C LEU A 43 23.45 21.72 -20.32
N LEU A 44 24.29 21.38 -19.34
CA LEU A 44 25.61 21.99 -19.16
C LEU A 44 26.64 21.40 -20.13
N ARG A 45 26.72 20.06 -20.21
CA ARG A 45 27.71 19.35 -21.05
C ARG A 45 27.25 19.21 -22.51
N GLY A 46 25.97 19.38 -22.80
CA GLY A 46 25.40 19.17 -24.13
C GLY A 46 25.33 17.69 -24.55
N ILE A 47 25.44 16.77 -23.60
CA ILE A 47 25.49 15.32 -23.83
C ILE A 47 24.31 14.68 -23.08
N PRO A 48 23.47 13.86 -23.73
CA PRO A 48 22.34 13.22 -23.06
C PRO A 48 22.82 12.16 -22.05
N PHE A 49 22.14 11.99 -20.93
CA PHE A 49 22.48 11.01 -19.87
C PHE A 49 23.97 11.06 -19.44
N CYS A 50 24.54 12.25 -19.19
CA CYS A 50 25.92 12.41 -18.70
C CYS A 50 26.06 12.74 -17.20
N GLY A 51 24.96 12.71 -16.46
CA GLY A 51 24.91 12.91 -15.00
C GLY A 51 24.50 11.65 -14.24
N ALA A 52 24.05 11.81 -12.99
CA ALA A 52 23.72 10.69 -12.10
C ALA A 52 22.72 9.66 -12.68
N SER A 53 21.75 10.12 -13.48
CA SER A 53 20.81 9.21 -14.18
C SER A 53 21.51 8.36 -15.25
N GLY A 54 22.52 8.93 -15.91
CA GLY A 54 23.37 8.23 -16.87
C GLY A 54 24.32 7.24 -16.19
N GLU A 55 24.92 7.61 -15.06
CA GLU A 55 25.74 6.69 -14.25
C GLU A 55 24.93 5.47 -13.81
N PHE A 56 23.70 5.69 -13.34
CA PHE A 56 22.79 4.60 -12.99
C PHE A 56 22.43 3.75 -14.21
N LEU A 57 22.15 4.38 -15.36
CA LEU A 57 21.89 3.66 -16.61
C LEU A 57 23.09 2.80 -17.00
N PHE A 58 24.31 3.33 -16.91
CA PHE A 58 25.55 2.61 -17.18
C PHE A 58 25.75 1.42 -16.23
N LYS A 59 25.49 1.59 -14.93
CA LYS A 59 25.56 0.50 -13.95
C LYS A 59 24.75 -0.72 -14.40
N TYR A 60 23.57 -0.52 -14.99
CA TYR A 60 22.65 -1.61 -15.32
C TYR A 60 22.64 -2.01 -16.80
N LEU A 61 22.95 -1.09 -17.72
CA LEU A 61 22.91 -1.30 -19.17
C LEU A 61 24.29 -1.14 -19.83
N GLY A 62 25.36 -0.96 -19.05
CA GLY A 62 26.73 -0.82 -19.56
C GLY A 62 27.18 -2.02 -20.39
N TRP A 63 26.63 -3.20 -20.11
CA TRP A 63 26.87 -4.42 -20.90
C TRP A 63 26.36 -4.34 -22.34
N LEU A 64 25.48 -3.38 -22.69
CA LEU A 64 25.11 -3.08 -24.08
C LEU A 64 26.26 -2.49 -24.90
N VAL A 65 27.29 -1.99 -24.21
CA VAL A 65 28.46 -1.35 -24.80
C VAL A 65 29.66 -2.24 -24.45
N PRO A 66 29.90 -3.32 -25.21
CA PRO A 66 31.04 -4.19 -24.96
C PRO A 66 32.32 -3.34 -24.95
N ASP A 67 33.22 -3.66 -24.02
CA ASP A 67 34.49 -2.97 -23.74
C ASP A 67 34.42 -1.61 -23.02
N ALA A 68 33.26 -1.14 -22.55
CA ALA A 68 33.23 0.01 -21.65
C ALA A 68 33.62 -0.40 -20.21
N HIS A 69 34.76 0.09 -19.71
CA HIS A 69 35.28 -0.29 -18.38
C HIS A 69 34.83 0.66 -17.25
N ASP A 70 34.50 1.90 -17.60
CA ASP A 70 34.03 2.92 -16.66
C ASP A 70 32.99 3.83 -17.33
N PHE A 71 32.40 4.75 -16.54
CA PHE A 71 31.33 5.61 -17.02
C PHE A 71 31.78 6.59 -18.10
N GLU A 72 32.99 7.15 -18.02
CA GLU A 72 33.50 8.08 -19.04
C GLU A 72 33.81 7.34 -20.34
N ASP A 73 34.31 6.10 -20.25
CA ASP A 73 34.51 5.23 -21.40
C ASP A 73 33.19 4.80 -22.05
N PHE A 74 32.16 4.52 -21.25
CA PHE A 74 30.80 4.30 -21.73
C PHE A 74 30.26 5.52 -22.48
N LEU A 75 30.42 6.73 -21.95
CA LEU A 75 29.95 7.95 -22.63
C LEU A 75 30.55 8.10 -24.03
N ARG A 76 31.81 7.69 -24.22
CA ARG A 76 32.52 7.73 -25.52
C ARG A 76 32.12 6.58 -26.45
N LYS A 77 32.05 5.35 -25.93
CA LYS A 77 31.88 4.12 -26.74
C LYS A 77 30.43 3.82 -27.08
N ARG A 78 29.47 4.26 -26.26
CA ARG A 78 28.04 3.93 -26.44
C ARG A 78 27.48 4.36 -27.78
N GLU A 79 28.06 5.38 -28.41
CA GLU A 79 27.58 5.91 -29.69
C GLU A 79 27.61 4.88 -30.83
N VAL A 80 28.51 3.90 -30.77
CA VAL A 80 28.63 2.84 -31.79
C VAL A 80 27.46 1.85 -31.68
N TYR A 81 26.93 1.67 -30.47
CA TYR A 81 25.97 0.62 -30.16
C TYR A 81 24.55 1.14 -29.95
N LEU A 82 24.41 2.37 -29.47
CA LEU A 82 23.15 2.96 -29.02
C LEU A 82 22.90 4.29 -29.72
N TYR A 83 21.65 4.51 -30.13
CA TYR A 83 21.15 5.85 -30.45
C TYR A 83 20.35 6.38 -29.26
N ILE A 84 20.86 7.42 -28.59
CA ILE A 84 20.27 8.00 -27.38
C ILE A 84 19.62 9.34 -27.72
N THR A 85 18.32 9.47 -27.45
CA THR A 85 17.55 10.71 -27.66
C THR A 85 16.63 10.97 -26.47
N ASN A 86 16.00 12.13 -26.43
CA ASN A 86 14.93 12.46 -25.49
C ASN A 86 13.63 12.73 -26.24
N ALA A 87 12.49 12.43 -25.64
CA ALA A 87 11.17 12.79 -26.15
C ALA A 87 11.04 14.31 -26.33
N CYS A 88 11.56 15.07 -25.37
CA CYS A 88 11.77 16.51 -25.46
C CYS A 88 13.26 16.81 -25.37
N LEU A 89 13.87 17.40 -26.41
CA LEU A 89 15.31 17.75 -26.38
C LEU A 89 15.62 18.96 -25.48
N CYS A 90 14.62 19.61 -24.90
CA CYS A 90 14.78 20.89 -24.20
C CYS A 90 14.43 20.81 -22.71
N SER A 91 14.81 21.83 -21.94
CA SER A 91 14.55 21.92 -20.50
C SER A 91 13.09 22.15 -20.10
N ALA A 92 12.18 22.37 -21.07
CA ALA A 92 10.75 22.48 -20.80
C ALA A 92 10.19 21.10 -20.46
N LYS A 93 10.32 20.69 -19.19
CA LYS A 93 9.71 19.46 -18.66
C LYS A 93 8.21 19.50 -18.93
N ASN A 94 7.70 18.56 -19.75
CA ASN A 94 6.30 18.46 -20.19
C ASN A 94 5.80 19.69 -20.98
N PRO A 95 6.19 19.84 -22.26
CA PRO A 95 5.68 20.91 -23.10
C PRO A 95 4.15 20.81 -23.25
N VAL A 96 3.48 21.95 -23.37
CA VAL A 96 2.03 22.00 -23.66
C VAL A 96 1.71 21.23 -24.93
N LYS A 97 0.49 20.67 -25.00
CA LYS A 97 0.05 19.78 -26.08
C LYS A 97 0.35 20.31 -27.50
N SER A 98 0.13 21.59 -27.76
CA SER A 98 0.42 22.21 -29.06
C SER A 98 1.90 22.18 -29.44
N ILE A 99 2.80 22.32 -28.47
CA ILE A 99 4.25 22.23 -28.71
C ILE A 99 4.66 20.77 -28.94
N ARG A 100 4.16 19.88 -28.09
CA ARG A 100 4.41 18.45 -28.18
C ARG A 100 4.00 17.89 -29.54
N ASP A 101 2.74 18.09 -29.92
CA ASP A 101 2.12 17.42 -31.07
C ASP A 101 2.65 17.97 -32.40
N ASN A 102 3.04 19.26 -32.45
CA ASN A 102 3.52 19.90 -33.68
C ASN A 102 5.05 19.87 -33.85
N PHE A 103 5.82 19.74 -32.78
CA PHE A 103 7.29 19.83 -32.85
C PHE A 103 7.99 18.59 -32.29
N CYS A 104 7.71 18.21 -31.03
CA CYS A 104 8.47 17.15 -30.38
C CYS A 104 8.17 15.76 -30.95
N ILE A 105 6.90 15.40 -31.14
CA ILE A 105 6.48 14.11 -31.72
C ILE A 105 6.91 14.00 -33.19
N PRO A 106 6.66 14.99 -34.08
CA PRO A 106 7.10 14.89 -35.48
C PRO A 106 8.62 14.81 -35.63
N ARG A 107 9.39 15.49 -34.78
CA ARG A 107 10.85 15.34 -34.71
C ARG A 107 11.24 13.91 -34.35
N LEU A 108 10.72 13.37 -33.24
CA LEU A 108 11.04 12.01 -32.81
C LEU A 108 10.64 10.97 -33.87
N ARG A 109 9.51 11.17 -34.57
CA ARG A 109 9.09 10.32 -35.70
C ARG A 109 10.11 10.31 -36.83
N LYS A 110 10.69 11.48 -37.17
CA LYS A 110 11.76 11.57 -38.18
C LYS A 110 13.01 10.84 -37.71
N GLU A 111 13.37 10.95 -36.44
CA GLU A 111 14.52 10.22 -35.85
C GLU A 111 14.30 8.71 -35.88
N ILE A 112 13.17 8.19 -35.39
CA ILE A 112 12.84 6.76 -35.40
C ILE A 112 12.87 6.23 -36.84
N LYS A 113 12.26 6.94 -37.79
CA LYS A 113 12.27 6.53 -39.21
C LYS A 113 13.68 6.52 -39.81
N LYS A 114 14.54 7.45 -39.41
CA LYS A 114 15.92 7.55 -39.91
C LYS A 114 16.80 6.43 -39.35
N VAL A 115 16.68 6.15 -38.06
CA VAL A 115 17.49 5.14 -37.37
C VAL A 115 17.00 3.73 -37.69
N ASN A 116 15.68 3.56 -37.85
CA ASN A 116 15.02 2.28 -38.08
C ASN A 116 15.45 1.20 -37.06
N PRO A 117 15.35 1.49 -35.74
CA PRO A 117 15.83 0.58 -34.71
C PRO A 117 14.99 -0.71 -34.66
N SER A 118 15.61 -1.84 -34.35
CA SER A 118 14.89 -3.08 -34.06
C SER A 118 14.33 -3.10 -32.63
N LEU A 119 14.94 -2.33 -31.72
CA LEU A 119 14.52 -2.20 -30.33
C LEU A 119 14.53 -0.72 -29.87
N ILE A 120 13.44 -0.29 -29.25
CA ILE A 120 13.34 1.01 -28.58
C ILE A 120 13.10 0.83 -27.08
N ILE A 121 13.91 1.48 -26.27
CA ILE A 121 13.82 1.48 -24.80
C ILE A 121 13.35 2.87 -24.33
N PRO A 122 12.03 3.11 -24.18
CA PRO A 122 11.54 4.33 -23.58
C PRO A 122 11.76 4.31 -22.06
N LEU A 123 12.37 5.37 -21.54
CA LEU A 123 12.63 5.57 -20.12
C LEU A 123 11.59 6.52 -19.55
N GLY A 124 10.64 6.00 -18.78
CA GLY A 124 9.58 6.79 -18.14
C GLY A 124 8.33 7.01 -19.01
N GLY A 125 7.32 7.63 -18.40
CA GLY A 125 5.96 7.71 -18.96
C GLY A 125 5.87 8.64 -20.18
N LEU A 126 6.61 9.75 -20.16
CA LEU A 126 6.59 10.71 -21.28
C LEU A 126 7.26 10.12 -22.54
N ALA A 127 8.39 9.43 -22.36
CA ALA A 127 9.07 8.75 -23.46
C ALA A 127 8.19 7.67 -24.08
N LEU A 128 7.55 6.86 -23.23
CA LEU A 128 6.59 5.83 -23.65
C LEU A 128 5.42 6.44 -24.44
N GLU A 129 4.82 7.53 -23.94
CA GLU A 129 3.71 8.21 -24.60
C GLU A 129 4.09 8.64 -26.02
N TYR A 130 5.28 9.21 -26.19
CA TYR A 130 5.71 9.73 -27.48
C TYR A 130 6.03 8.59 -28.45
N VAL A 131 6.74 7.55 -28.01
CA VAL A 131 7.07 6.38 -28.84
C VAL A 131 5.79 5.68 -29.28
N THR A 132 4.84 5.44 -28.37
CA THR A 132 3.56 4.77 -28.68
C THR A 132 2.57 5.67 -29.42
N SER A 133 2.73 6.99 -29.39
CA SER A 133 2.04 7.91 -30.31
C SER A 133 2.55 7.79 -31.75
N ILE A 134 3.79 7.38 -31.93
CA ILE A 134 4.44 7.28 -33.25
C ILE A 134 4.22 5.89 -33.85
N LEU A 135 4.58 4.83 -33.11
CA LEU A 135 4.50 3.45 -33.56
C LEU A 135 3.15 2.82 -33.22
N ASN A 136 2.70 1.85 -34.00
CA ASN A 136 1.43 1.15 -33.76
C ASN A 136 1.74 -0.20 -33.11
N LEU A 137 1.13 -0.46 -31.96
CA LEU A 137 1.28 -1.73 -31.26
C LEU A 137 0.46 -2.83 -31.95
N LYS A 138 1.04 -4.02 -32.04
CA LYS A 138 0.37 -5.24 -32.51
C LYS A 138 -0.70 -5.67 -31.50
N GLY A 139 -1.80 -6.26 -31.96
CA GLY A 139 -2.92 -6.65 -31.10
C GLY A 139 -3.89 -5.51 -30.74
N CYS A 140 -3.52 -4.25 -31.00
CA CYS A 140 -4.44 -3.10 -30.90
C CYS A 140 -5.33 -2.93 -32.15
N GLU A 141 -5.23 -3.82 -33.13
CA GLU A 141 -5.96 -3.77 -34.42
C GLU A 141 -7.46 -4.00 -34.24
N LEU A 142 -7.84 -4.87 -33.29
CA LEU A 142 -9.22 -5.17 -32.90
C LEU A 142 -9.99 -3.94 -32.43
N LEU A 143 -9.28 -2.88 -32.04
CA LEU A 143 -9.94 -1.73 -31.45
C LEU A 143 -10.70 -0.92 -32.48
N GLN A 144 -10.31 -0.79 -33.76
CA GLN A 144 -10.95 0.13 -34.75
C GLN A 144 -11.46 1.48 -34.18
N LEU A 145 -10.92 1.89 -33.03
CA LEU A 145 -11.48 2.93 -32.19
C LEU A 145 -10.83 4.23 -32.64
N THR A 146 -11.68 5.22 -32.82
CA THR A 146 -11.49 6.43 -33.62
C THR A 146 -10.40 7.39 -33.11
N ARG A 147 -9.60 7.00 -32.10
CA ARG A 147 -8.41 7.74 -31.65
C ARG A 147 -7.32 6.79 -31.15
N LYS A 148 -6.13 6.90 -31.74
CA LYS A 148 -4.89 6.32 -31.23
C LYS A 148 -4.62 6.89 -29.84
N GLU A 149 -4.87 6.11 -28.80
CA GLU A 149 -4.54 6.51 -27.44
C GLU A 149 -3.15 5.99 -27.05
N PRO A 150 -2.20 6.88 -26.74
CA PRO A 150 -0.86 6.46 -26.33
C PRO A 150 -0.86 5.91 -24.90
N LEU A 151 0.13 5.06 -24.62
CA LEU A 151 0.39 4.55 -23.28
C LEU A 151 1.14 5.60 -22.46
N THR A 152 0.67 5.88 -21.25
CA THR A 152 1.25 6.95 -20.41
C THR A 152 1.77 6.47 -19.06
N SER A 153 1.24 5.35 -18.55
CA SER A 153 1.66 4.79 -17.25
C SER A 153 2.83 3.83 -17.43
N ILE A 154 4.05 4.28 -17.12
CA ILE A 154 5.24 3.42 -17.19
C ILE A 154 5.13 2.21 -16.25
N MET A 155 4.54 2.38 -15.06
CA MET A 155 4.38 1.30 -14.10
C MET A 155 3.50 0.17 -14.62
N ALA A 156 2.53 0.48 -15.49
CA ALA A 156 1.61 -0.51 -16.04
C ALA A 156 2.24 -1.37 -17.15
N VAL A 157 3.34 -0.94 -17.78
CA VAL A 157 3.88 -1.63 -18.98
C VAL A 157 5.37 -1.89 -18.95
N ARG A 158 6.08 -1.43 -17.92
CA ARG A 158 7.51 -1.73 -17.73
C ARG A 158 7.74 -3.24 -17.63
N GLY A 159 8.86 -3.70 -18.18
CA GLY A 159 9.22 -5.13 -18.17
C GLY A 159 8.39 -6.00 -19.13
N TYR A 160 7.48 -5.42 -19.92
CA TYR A 160 6.80 -6.13 -21.00
C TYR A 160 7.52 -5.91 -22.33
N VAL A 161 7.47 -6.95 -23.17
CA VAL A 161 7.92 -6.88 -24.56
C VAL A 161 6.72 -6.47 -25.40
N LEU A 162 6.75 -5.27 -25.97
CA LEU A 162 5.67 -4.76 -26.79
C LEU A 162 6.08 -4.83 -28.26
N HIS A 163 5.30 -5.54 -29.06
CA HIS A 163 5.55 -5.66 -30.49
C HIS A 163 4.79 -4.59 -31.28
N THR A 164 5.43 -4.01 -32.28
CA THR A 164 4.79 -3.09 -33.21
C THR A 164 4.40 -3.78 -34.52
N THR A 165 3.47 -3.19 -35.27
CA THR A 165 3.02 -3.73 -36.57
C THR A 165 4.12 -3.74 -37.63
N ASP A 166 5.11 -2.87 -37.50
CA ASP A 166 6.28 -2.75 -38.39
C ASP A 166 7.49 -3.60 -37.92
N GLY A 167 7.32 -4.44 -36.89
CA GLY A 167 8.33 -5.40 -36.45
C GLY A 167 9.39 -4.86 -35.49
N CYS A 168 9.26 -3.61 -35.04
CA CYS A 168 10.05 -3.06 -33.94
C CYS A 168 9.58 -3.63 -32.60
N VAL A 169 10.52 -3.83 -31.67
CA VAL A 169 10.23 -4.13 -30.27
C VAL A 169 10.32 -2.85 -29.45
N ILE A 170 9.39 -2.65 -28.53
CA ILE A 170 9.44 -1.60 -27.52
C ILE A 170 9.57 -2.29 -26.15
N PHE A 171 10.60 -1.93 -25.38
CA PHE A 171 10.83 -2.45 -24.03
C PHE A 171 10.87 -1.30 -23.01
N PRO A 172 9.74 -0.96 -22.37
CA PRO A 172 9.68 0.17 -21.45
C PRO A 172 10.43 -0.08 -20.14
N LEU A 173 11.18 0.93 -19.67
CA LEU A 173 11.84 0.92 -18.36
C LEU A 173 11.47 2.14 -17.53
N ILE A 174 11.50 1.98 -16.20
CA ILE A 174 11.38 3.12 -15.27
C ILE A 174 12.58 4.06 -15.50
N HIS A 175 12.33 5.37 -15.56
CA HIS A 175 13.43 6.32 -15.75
C HIS A 175 14.44 6.27 -14.57
N PRO A 176 15.76 6.21 -14.82
CA PRO A 176 16.80 6.15 -13.78
C PRO A 176 16.67 7.20 -12.67
N ALA A 177 16.38 8.46 -13.05
CA ALA A 177 16.12 9.55 -12.10
C ALA A 177 15.00 9.25 -11.09
N SER A 178 13.99 8.45 -11.47
CA SER A 178 12.91 8.04 -10.57
C SER A 178 13.40 7.01 -9.55
N ILE A 179 14.25 6.07 -9.96
CA ILE A 179 14.85 5.06 -9.07
C ILE A 179 15.80 5.71 -8.06
N LEU A 180 16.60 6.68 -8.50
CA LEU A 180 17.48 7.44 -7.60
C LEU A 180 16.72 8.17 -6.47
N ARG A 181 15.45 8.55 -6.73
CA ARG A 181 14.56 9.18 -5.74
C ARG A 181 13.73 8.16 -4.92
N GLN A 182 13.55 6.95 -5.43
CA GLN A 182 12.71 5.89 -4.86
C GLN A 182 13.45 4.57 -4.99
N ARG A 183 14.42 4.36 -4.10
CA ARG A 183 15.36 3.23 -4.16
C ARG A 183 14.67 1.88 -3.97
N GLU A 184 13.48 1.88 -3.37
CA GLU A 184 12.60 0.71 -3.22
C GLU A 184 12.32 0.02 -4.56
N ARG A 185 12.31 0.78 -5.66
CA ARG A 185 12.04 0.28 -7.02
C ARG A 185 13.29 -0.24 -7.75
N GLU A 186 14.48 -0.19 -7.15
CA GLU A 186 15.72 -0.64 -7.81
C GLU A 186 15.70 -2.15 -8.10
N PHE A 187 15.12 -2.96 -7.21
CA PHE A 187 14.92 -4.39 -7.46
C PHE A 187 14.02 -4.61 -8.69
N LEU A 188 12.94 -3.84 -8.78
CA LEU A 188 11.99 -3.91 -9.89
C LEU A 188 12.67 -3.62 -11.23
N TYR A 189 13.45 -2.55 -11.25
CA TYR A 189 14.27 -2.16 -12.40
C TYR A 189 15.29 -3.24 -12.78
N MET A 190 15.92 -3.89 -11.78
CA MET A 190 16.86 -4.99 -12.01
C MET A 190 16.19 -6.19 -12.70
N CYS A 191 15.00 -6.59 -12.27
CA CYS A 191 14.23 -7.65 -12.93
C CYS A 191 13.93 -7.30 -14.39
N ASP A 192 13.53 -6.06 -14.66
CA ASP A 192 13.24 -5.60 -16.03
C ASP A 192 14.50 -5.63 -16.90
N VAL A 193 15.65 -5.19 -16.37
CA VAL A 193 16.92 -5.22 -17.09
C VAL A 193 17.40 -6.65 -17.36
N GLN A 194 17.22 -7.57 -16.41
CA GLN A 194 17.52 -8.99 -16.62
C GLN A 194 16.65 -9.58 -17.75
N LYS A 195 15.37 -9.22 -17.80
CA LYS A 195 14.49 -9.64 -18.89
C LYS A 195 14.90 -9.00 -20.22
N LEU A 196 15.24 -7.71 -20.24
CA LEU A 196 15.79 -7.03 -21.43
C LEU A 196 17.03 -7.74 -21.97
N PHE A 197 17.93 -8.19 -21.10
CA PHE A 197 19.09 -9.00 -21.49
C PHE A 197 18.67 -10.30 -22.19
N ARG A 198 17.66 -11.01 -21.67
CA ARG A 198 17.12 -12.21 -22.34
C ARG A 198 16.51 -11.88 -23.70
N VAL A 199 15.77 -10.78 -23.83
CA VAL A 199 15.20 -10.32 -25.11
C VAL A 199 16.31 -10.09 -26.14
N LEU A 200 17.39 -9.40 -25.76
CA LEU A 200 18.50 -9.09 -26.66
C LEU A 200 19.36 -10.30 -27.02
N THR A 201 19.46 -11.28 -26.12
CA THR A 201 20.22 -12.52 -26.35
C THR A 201 19.39 -13.62 -27.02
N GLY A 202 18.12 -13.36 -27.35
CA GLY A 202 17.21 -14.35 -27.95
C GLY A 202 16.74 -15.44 -26.99
N ASN A 203 16.97 -15.27 -25.68
CA ASN A 203 16.55 -16.19 -24.62
C ASN A 203 15.18 -15.87 -24.01
N TYR A 204 14.49 -14.84 -24.53
CA TYR A 204 13.11 -14.54 -24.19
C TYR A 204 12.18 -15.30 -25.13
N GLN A 205 11.26 -16.10 -24.58
CA GLN A 205 10.24 -16.78 -25.35
C GLN A 205 8.87 -16.44 -24.79
N GLU A 206 8.10 -15.69 -25.56
CA GLU A 206 6.73 -15.35 -25.19
C GLU A 206 5.87 -16.62 -25.14
N SER A 207 5.21 -16.82 -24.00
CA SER A 207 4.35 -17.97 -23.77
C SER A 207 3.07 -17.88 -24.60
N GLN A 208 2.65 -19.00 -25.19
CA GLN A 208 1.35 -19.12 -25.83
C GLN A 208 0.37 -19.83 -24.88
N SER A 209 -0.85 -19.33 -24.84
CA SER A 209 -1.93 -19.94 -24.06
C SER A 209 -3.19 -20.08 -24.89
N THR A 210 -4.07 -20.96 -24.41
CA THR A 210 -5.39 -21.20 -24.99
C THR A 210 -6.43 -21.15 -23.89
N TYR A 211 -7.65 -20.77 -24.25
CA TYR A 211 -8.78 -20.82 -23.34
C TYR A 211 -10.00 -21.43 -23.98
N PHE A 212 -10.85 -22.02 -23.14
CA PHE A 212 -12.11 -22.63 -23.53
C PHE A 212 -13.24 -21.95 -22.77
N VAL A 213 -14.27 -21.52 -23.50
CA VAL A 213 -15.51 -21.02 -22.88
C VAL A 213 -16.50 -22.16 -22.84
N VAL A 214 -17.00 -22.44 -21.65
CA VAL A 214 -18.01 -23.46 -21.42
C VAL A 214 -19.34 -22.99 -21.98
N ASN A 215 -19.88 -23.72 -22.96
CA ASN A 215 -21.11 -23.33 -23.67
C ASN A 215 -22.21 -24.40 -23.62
N THR A 216 -21.89 -25.62 -23.17
CA THR A 216 -22.84 -26.73 -23.07
C THR A 216 -22.78 -27.40 -21.70
N LEU A 217 -23.85 -28.13 -21.35
CA LEU A 217 -23.86 -28.97 -20.14
C LEU A 217 -22.80 -30.06 -20.16
N TRP A 218 -22.48 -30.58 -21.34
CA TRP A 218 -21.44 -31.57 -21.51
C TRP A 218 -20.05 -30.98 -21.19
N ASP A 219 -19.77 -29.75 -21.63
CA ASP A 219 -18.53 -29.04 -21.28
C ASP A 219 -18.42 -28.85 -19.76
N LEU A 220 -19.51 -28.45 -19.08
CA LEU A 220 -19.54 -28.29 -17.62
C LEU A 220 -19.25 -29.61 -16.91
N GLU A 221 -19.88 -30.69 -17.36
CA GLU A 221 -19.76 -32.01 -16.74
C GLU A 221 -18.33 -32.55 -16.89
N GLU A 222 -17.73 -32.42 -18.07
CA GLU A 222 -16.34 -32.81 -18.32
C GLU A 222 -15.34 -31.98 -17.51
N VAL A 223 -15.47 -30.65 -17.51
CA VAL A 223 -14.58 -29.77 -16.72
C VAL A 223 -14.69 -30.10 -15.23
N THR A 224 -15.91 -30.28 -14.72
CA THR A 224 -16.13 -30.61 -13.31
C THR A 224 -15.51 -31.95 -12.95
N ARG A 225 -15.72 -32.98 -13.79
CA ARG A 225 -15.11 -34.31 -13.61
C ARG A 225 -13.58 -34.22 -13.58
N MET A 226 -12.98 -33.48 -14.52
CA MET A 226 -11.54 -33.27 -14.58
C MET A 226 -11.00 -32.61 -13.30
N VAL A 227 -11.70 -31.59 -12.77
CA VAL A 227 -11.30 -30.91 -11.52
C VAL A 227 -11.44 -31.83 -10.31
N GLU A 228 -12.51 -32.62 -10.21
CA GLU A 228 -12.70 -33.57 -9.11
C GLU A 228 -11.68 -34.70 -9.08
N GLU A 229 -11.19 -35.11 -10.26
CA GLU A 229 -10.14 -36.12 -10.40
C GLU A 229 -8.74 -35.61 -10.00
N LEU A 230 -8.55 -34.29 -9.88
CA LEU A 230 -7.25 -33.71 -9.53
C LEU A 230 -6.75 -34.25 -8.17
N PRO A 231 -5.44 -34.51 -8.05
CA PRO A 231 -4.81 -34.76 -6.76
C PRO A 231 -5.01 -33.61 -5.78
N GLU A 232 -4.92 -33.89 -4.48
CA GLU A 232 -5.07 -32.87 -3.44
C GLU A 232 -3.95 -31.82 -3.49
N ASP A 233 -2.74 -32.22 -3.87
CA ASP A 233 -1.56 -31.36 -3.99
C ASP A 233 -1.46 -30.59 -5.31
N GLU A 234 -2.32 -30.92 -6.30
CA GLU A 234 -2.41 -30.19 -7.56
C GLU A 234 -3.02 -28.80 -7.34
N LEU A 235 -2.52 -27.80 -8.07
CA LEU A 235 -2.93 -26.42 -7.91
C LEU A 235 -3.92 -26.02 -9.00
N LEU A 236 -5.10 -25.56 -8.58
CA LEU A 236 -6.10 -24.90 -9.43
C LEU A 236 -6.11 -23.41 -9.09
N ALA A 237 -5.90 -22.53 -10.08
CA ALA A 237 -6.19 -21.11 -9.90
C ALA A 237 -7.60 -20.79 -10.35
N PHE A 238 -8.25 -19.83 -9.68
CA PHE A 238 -9.54 -19.29 -10.11
C PHE A 238 -9.62 -17.79 -9.92
N ASP A 239 -10.54 -17.16 -10.65
CA ASP A 239 -10.80 -15.73 -10.64
C ASP A 239 -12.27 -15.46 -11.00
N VAL A 240 -12.90 -14.45 -10.42
CA VAL A 240 -14.26 -14.01 -10.77
C VAL A 240 -14.28 -12.61 -11.36
N GLU A 241 -15.08 -12.45 -12.41
CA GLU A 241 -15.38 -11.14 -12.98
C GLU A 241 -16.75 -10.67 -12.54
N THR A 242 -16.87 -9.39 -12.22
CA THR A 242 -18.06 -8.84 -11.56
C THR A 242 -18.53 -7.55 -12.22
N THR A 243 -19.77 -7.12 -11.94
CA THR A 243 -20.27 -5.84 -12.47
C THR A 243 -19.60 -4.61 -11.88
N GLY A 244 -18.91 -4.76 -10.74
CA GLY A 244 -18.25 -3.72 -9.96
C GLY A 244 -17.55 -4.32 -8.74
N VAL A 245 -17.16 -3.49 -7.78
CA VAL A 245 -16.27 -3.92 -6.67
C VAL A 245 -16.98 -4.16 -5.35
N ASP A 246 -18.30 -3.97 -5.27
CA ASP A 246 -19.05 -4.11 -4.03
C ASP A 246 -19.84 -5.43 -3.99
N PRO A 247 -19.40 -6.44 -3.21
CA PRO A 247 -20.04 -7.75 -3.17
C PRO A 247 -21.50 -7.72 -2.68
N PHE A 248 -21.96 -6.63 -2.07
CA PHE A 248 -23.34 -6.47 -1.58
C PHE A 248 -24.29 -5.83 -2.61
N SER A 249 -23.76 -5.25 -3.69
CA SER A 249 -24.58 -4.56 -4.70
C SER A 249 -24.26 -4.94 -6.15
N ASP A 250 -23.09 -5.49 -6.41
CA ASP A 250 -22.65 -6.03 -7.69
C ASP A 250 -22.90 -7.54 -7.80
N ARG A 251 -22.82 -8.08 -9.02
CA ARG A 251 -22.99 -9.52 -9.29
C ARG A 251 -21.79 -10.11 -10.05
N VAL A 252 -21.58 -11.40 -9.88
CA VAL A 252 -20.61 -12.19 -10.67
C VAL A 252 -21.13 -12.40 -12.09
N LEU A 253 -20.26 -12.23 -13.08
CA LEU A 253 -20.51 -12.40 -14.51
C LEU A 253 -19.98 -13.75 -15.02
N CYS A 254 -18.77 -14.11 -14.62
CA CYS A 254 -18.14 -15.39 -14.95
C CYS A 254 -17.09 -15.78 -13.91
N LEU A 255 -16.81 -17.08 -13.85
CA LEU A 255 -15.71 -17.68 -13.12
C LEU A 255 -14.70 -18.21 -14.16
N SER A 256 -13.42 -17.90 -14.01
CA SER A 256 -12.37 -18.58 -14.75
C SER A 256 -11.58 -19.51 -13.84
N ILE A 257 -11.07 -20.61 -14.40
CA ILE A 257 -10.19 -21.55 -13.72
C ILE A 257 -9.02 -21.95 -14.62
N SER A 258 -7.89 -22.28 -14.01
CA SER A 258 -6.76 -22.93 -14.66
C SER A 258 -6.20 -24.01 -13.75
N PHE A 259 -6.17 -25.25 -14.23
CA PHE A 259 -5.60 -26.41 -13.54
C PHE A 259 -4.57 -27.15 -14.43
N LYS A 260 -4.22 -26.55 -15.56
CA LYS A 260 -3.22 -27.03 -16.51
C LYS A 260 -2.44 -25.84 -17.06
N ASP A 261 -1.12 -25.96 -17.13
CA ASP A 261 -0.23 -24.90 -17.63
C ASP A 261 -0.72 -24.35 -18.96
N TYR A 262 -0.82 -23.02 -19.03
CA TYR A 262 -1.20 -22.28 -20.24
C TYR A 262 -2.61 -22.58 -20.79
N VAL A 263 -3.48 -23.23 -20.00
CA VAL A 263 -4.88 -23.49 -20.36
C VAL A 263 -5.82 -22.85 -19.34
N GLY A 264 -6.75 -22.04 -19.82
CA GLY A 264 -7.81 -21.41 -19.03
C GLY A 264 -9.18 -21.94 -19.43
N VAL A 265 -10.10 -22.01 -18.49
CA VAL A 265 -11.50 -22.37 -18.72
C VAL A 265 -12.38 -21.27 -18.14
N VAL A 266 -13.33 -20.77 -18.92
CA VAL A 266 -14.27 -19.72 -18.50
C VAL A 266 -15.67 -20.28 -18.42
N ILE A 267 -16.31 -20.08 -17.27
CA ILE A 267 -17.64 -20.56 -16.93
C ILE A 267 -18.55 -19.32 -16.73
N PRO A 268 -19.48 -19.03 -17.66
CA PRO A 268 -20.50 -18.01 -17.45
C PRO A 268 -21.34 -18.30 -16.20
N PHE A 269 -21.57 -17.31 -15.35
CA PHE A 269 -22.12 -17.52 -13.99
C PHE A 269 -23.64 -17.36 -13.89
N ASP A 270 -24.29 -16.73 -14.87
CA ASP A 270 -25.68 -16.26 -14.80
C ASP A 270 -26.77 -17.36 -14.95
N ASP A 271 -26.42 -18.65 -15.09
CA ASP A 271 -27.38 -19.75 -15.29
C ASP A 271 -27.54 -20.63 -14.02
N PRO A 272 -28.76 -20.78 -13.46
CA PRO A 272 -29.02 -21.69 -12.34
C PRO A 272 -28.54 -23.13 -12.56
N VAL A 273 -28.48 -23.60 -13.81
CA VAL A 273 -28.00 -24.94 -14.16
C VAL A 273 -26.49 -25.09 -13.95
N VAL A 274 -25.73 -23.98 -13.97
CA VAL A 274 -24.27 -23.96 -13.75
C VAL A 274 -23.92 -24.13 -12.26
N ARG A 275 -24.79 -23.66 -11.36
CA ARG A 275 -24.50 -23.60 -9.91
C ARG A 275 -23.99 -24.92 -9.29
N PRO A 276 -24.62 -26.09 -9.52
CA PRO A 276 -24.14 -27.34 -8.91
C PRO A 276 -22.74 -27.75 -9.38
N PHE A 277 -22.35 -27.39 -10.60
CA PHE A 277 -21.04 -27.69 -11.17
C PHE A 277 -19.96 -26.78 -10.59
N VAL A 278 -20.25 -25.47 -10.50
CA VAL A 278 -19.35 -24.51 -9.86
C VAL A 278 -19.14 -24.86 -8.38
N GLU A 279 -20.19 -25.26 -7.66
CA GLU A 279 -20.07 -25.71 -6.27
C GLU A 279 -19.13 -26.92 -6.13
N ARG A 280 -19.24 -27.91 -7.03
CA ARG A 280 -18.33 -29.07 -7.07
C ARG A 280 -16.90 -28.68 -7.39
N ILE A 281 -16.68 -27.77 -8.34
CA ILE A 281 -15.35 -27.25 -8.70
C ILE A 281 -14.70 -26.55 -7.50
N LEU A 282 -15.41 -25.60 -6.87
CA LEU A 282 -14.88 -24.82 -5.74
C LEU A 282 -14.67 -25.65 -4.47
N ASN A 283 -15.51 -26.67 -4.25
CA ASN A 283 -15.40 -27.59 -3.10
C ASN A 283 -14.56 -28.84 -3.37
N SER A 284 -13.97 -28.98 -4.55
CA SER A 284 -13.04 -30.08 -4.90
C SER A 284 -11.89 -30.21 -3.90
N ARG A 285 -11.17 -31.32 -3.89
CA ARG A 285 -10.08 -31.54 -2.92
C ARG A 285 -8.78 -30.82 -3.25
N CYS A 286 -8.54 -30.43 -4.50
CA CYS A 286 -7.25 -29.86 -4.92
C CYS A 286 -6.98 -28.50 -4.24
N ARG A 287 -5.71 -28.09 -4.19
CA ARG A 287 -5.32 -26.77 -3.67
C ARG A 287 -5.85 -25.68 -4.60
N LYS A 288 -6.31 -24.56 -4.04
CA LYS A 288 -6.68 -23.37 -4.81
C LYS A 288 -5.73 -22.21 -4.64
N ALA A 289 -5.45 -21.54 -5.75
CA ALA A 289 -4.76 -20.27 -5.81
C ALA A 289 -5.66 -19.16 -6.35
N GLY A 290 -5.41 -17.93 -5.90
CA GLY A 290 -6.01 -16.72 -6.45
C GLY A 290 -5.03 -15.56 -6.40
N GLN A 291 -5.46 -14.42 -6.93
CA GLN A 291 -4.78 -13.14 -6.77
C GLN A 291 -5.73 -12.23 -6.01
N ASN A 292 -5.35 -11.78 -4.81
CA ASN A 292 -6.28 -11.06 -3.93
C ASN A 292 -7.58 -11.85 -3.69
N ILE A 293 -7.42 -13.13 -3.33
CA ILE A 293 -8.50 -14.12 -3.29
C ILE A 293 -9.67 -13.70 -2.38
N LYS A 294 -9.41 -12.80 -1.42
CA LYS A 294 -10.44 -12.22 -0.54
C LYS A 294 -11.60 -11.64 -1.35
N PHE A 295 -11.30 -10.92 -2.44
CA PHE A 295 -12.29 -10.33 -3.33
C PHE A 295 -13.20 -11.41 -3.93
N ASP A 296 -12.62 -12.46 -4.51
CA ASP A 296 -13.38 -13.56 -5.10
C ASP A 296 -14.25 -14.26 -4.07
N LEU A 297 -13.69 -14.53 -2.87
CA LEU A 297 -14.41 -15.19 -1.79
C LEU A 297 -15.58 -14.36 -1.29
N GLU A 298 -15.47 -13.03 -1.20
CA GLU A 298 -16.57 -12.16 -0.80
C GLU A 298 -17.77 -12.31 -1.75
N PHE A 299 -17.53 -12.22 -3.06
CA PHE A 299 -18.57 -12.41 -4.08
C PHE A 299 -19.16 -13.83 -4.07
N LEU A 300 -18.31 -14.86 -3.97
CA LEU A 300 -18.74 -16.25 -3.95
C LEU A 300 -19.58 -16.57 -2.69
N TYR A 301 -19.16 -16.09 -1.52
CA TYR A 301 -19.88 -16.28 -0.26
C TYR A 301 -21.23 -15.54 -0.25
N GLN A 302 -21.30 -14.32 -0.82
CA GLN A 302 -22.59 -13.62 -1.01
C GLN A 302 -23.53 -14.38 -1.96
N CYS A 303 -22.98 -15.08 -2.95
CA CYS A 303 -23.74 -15.99 -3.81
C CYS A 303 -24.08 -17.34 -3.13
N GLY A 304 -23.66 -17.56 -1.87
CA GLY A 304 -23.91 -18.79 -1.12
C GLY A 304 -23.04 -19.98 -1.53
N PHE A 305 -21.89 -19.75 -2.15
CA PHE A 305 -20.88 -20.77 -2.39
C PHE A 305 -19.90 -20.85 -1.22
N THR A 306 -19.18 -21.96 -1.14
CA THR A 306 -18.01 -22.15 -0.29
C THR A 306 -16.82 -22.55 -1.14
N VAL A 307 -15.61 -22.28 -0.66
CA VAL A 307 -14.38 -22.68 -1.35
C VAL A 307 -13.51 -23.45 -0.36
N ASN A 308 -13.15 -24.67 -0.71
CA ASN A 308 -12.34 -25.55 0.14
C ASN A 308 -10.87 -25.53 -0.28
N ASN A 309 -9.95 -25.79 0.64
CA ASN A 309 -8.51 -25.94 0.36
C ASN A 309 -7.90 -24.73 -0.37
N ILE A 310 -8.19 -23.53 0.12
CA ILE A 310 -7.48 -22.32 -0.29
C ILE A 310 -6.05 -22.41 0.20
N TYR A 311 -5.09 -22.39 -0.74
CA TYR A 311 -3.70 -22.73 -0.46
C TYR A 311 -2.72 -21.60 -0.77
N PHE A 312 -3.06 -20.73 -1.72
CA PHE A 312 -2.16 -19.65 -2.13
C PHE A 312 -2.91 -18.41 -2.63
N ASP A 313 -2.41 -17.24 -2.27
CA ASP A 313 -2.74 -15.95 -2.85
C ASP A 313 -1.43 -15.32 -3.35
N THR A 314 -1.32 -15.07 -4.65
CA THR A 314 -0.10 -14.53 -5.28
C THR A 314 0.22 -13.10 -4.81
N MET A 315 -0.78 -12.31 -4.45
CA MET A 315 -0.59 -10.98 -3.87
C MET A 315 0.11 -11.09 -2.51
N LEU A 316 -0.38 -11.99 -1.66
CA LEU A 316 0.20 -12.23 -0.33
C LEU A 316 1.58 -12.87 -0.44
N GLY A 317 1.76 -13.80 -1.40
CA GLY A 317 3.03 -14.44 -1.69
C GLY A 317 4.10 -13.42 -2.06
N GLN A 318 3.78 -12.50 -2.98
CA GLN A 318 4.68 -11.39 -3.32
C GLN A 318 4.99 -10.52 -2.11
N HIS A 319 3.98 -10.11 -1.34
CA HIS A 319 4.18 -9.21 -0.21
C HIS A 319 5.08 -9.83 0.88
N VAL A 320 5.01 -11.15 1.08
CA VAL A 320 5.92 -11.88 1.98
C VAL A 320 7.33 -11.97 1.43
N LEU A 321 7.50 -12.19 0.12
CA LEU A 321 8.81 -12.30 -0.52
C LEU A 321 9.53 -10.94 -0.60
N ASN A 322 8.81 -9.87 -0.94
CA ASN A 322 9.32 -8.52 -1.00
C ASN A 322 8.20 -7.48 -0.94
N GLU A 323 8.06 -6.84 0.22
CA GLU A 323 7.03 -5.86 0.56
C GLU A 323 7.25 -4.48 -0.10
N ASN A 324 8.39 -4.26 -0.76
CA ASN A 324 8.68 -3.00 -1.45
C ASN A 324 8.16 -2.95 -2.89
N ILE A 325 7.66 -4.08 -3.41
CA ILE A 325 7.22 -4.22 -4.80
C ILE A 325 5.68 -4.21 -4.87
N PRO A 326 5.07 -3.54 -5.87
CA PRO A 326 3.64 -3.67 -6.12
C PRO A 326 3.23 -5.15 -6.28
N CYS A 327 2.13 -5.53 -5.65
CA CYS A 327 1.66 -6.91 -5.65
C CYS A 327 0.52 -7.15 -6.66
N ASP A 328 0.28 -6.22 -7.59
CA ASP A 328 -0.74 -6.37 -8.64
C ASP A 328 -0.32 -7.43 -9.68
N LEU A 329 -1.29 -8.18 -10.20
CA LEU A 329 -1.03 -9.32 -11.08
C LEU A 329 -0.19 -8.95 -12.30
N VAL A 330 -0.49 -7.80 -12.91
CA VAL A 330 0.22 -7.28 -14.10
C VAL A 330 1.70 -7.04 -13.78
N THR A 331 2.02 -6.50 -12.61
CA THR A 331 3.42 -6.40 -12.12
C THR A 331 4.04 -7.77 -11.90
N LEU A 332 3.33 -8.73 -11.31
CA LEU A 332 3.87 -10.07 -11.06
C LEU A 332 4.16 -10.82 -12.36
N VAL A 333 3.25 -10.75 -13.32
CA VAL A 333 3.44 -11.30 -14.68
C VAL A 333 4.70 -10.73 -15.30
N SER A 334 4.92 -9.42 -15.19
CA SER A 334 6.10 -8.75 -15.75
C SER A 334 7.41 -9.18 -15.07
N ILE A 335 7.39 -9.69 -13.84
CA ILE A 335 8.59 -10.12 -13.12
C ILE A 335 8.84 -11.61 -13.34
N TYR A 336 7.81 -12.43 -13.17
CA TYR A 336 7.95 -13.88 -13.05
C TYR A 336 7.78 -14.63 -14.37
N LEU A 337 7.08 -14.06 -15.35
CA LEU A 337 6.72 -14.75 -16.59
C LEU A 337 7.25 -14.04 -17.84
N ASP A 338 7.55 -14.83 -18.86
CA ASP A 338 7.72 -14.36 -20.24
C ASP A 338 6.36 -14.47 -20.92
N TYR A 339 5.46 -13.56 -20.55
CA TYR A 339 4.05 -13.57 -20.96
C TYR A 339 3.71 -12.26 -21.69
N PRO A 340 2.80 -12.28 -22.68
CA PRO A 340 2.34 -11.06 -23.33
C PRO A 340 1.61 -10.13 -22.36
N LYS A 341 1.49 -8.85 -22.72
CA LYS A 341 0.63 -7.88 -22.02
C LYS A 341 -0.85 -8.14 -22.34
N TYR A 342 -1.37 -9.26 -21.86
CA TYR A 342 -2.69 -9.80 -22.20
C TYR A 342 -3.88 -8.90 -21.80
N ASP A 343 -3.71 -8.06 -20.79
CA ASP A 343 -4.73 -7.13 -20.29
C ASP A 343 -4.80 -5.81 -21.07
N LEU A 344 -3.86 -5.58 -22.00
CA LEU A 344 -3.83 -4.36 -22.83
C LEU A 344 -5.12 -4.15 -23.65
N PRO A 345 -5.70 -5.16 -24.33
CA PRO A 345 -6.95 -4.99 -25.06
C PRO A 345 -8.11 -4.55 -24.17
N LEU A 346 -8.25 -5.16 -22.98
CA LEU A 346 -9.28 -4.81 -22.00
C LEU A 346 -9.15 -3.35 -21.55
N GLU A 347 -7.94 -2.94 -21.14
CA GLU A 347 -7.68 -1.58 -20.64
C GLU A 347 -7.93 -0.51 -21.70
N LEU A 348 -7.55 -0.78 -22.96
CA LEU A 348 -7.82 0.12 -24.07
C LEU A 348 -9.33 0.21 -24.36
N TYR A 349 -10.05 -0.91 -24.32
CA TYR A 349 -11.50 -0.92 -24.49
C TYR A 349 -12.20 -0.12 -23.39
N LYS A 350 -11.83 -0.34 -22.12
CA LYS A 350 -12.37 0.37 -20.95
C LYS A 350 -12.18 1.87 -21.08
N LYS A 351 -10.98 2.30 -21.45
CA LYS A 351 -10.64 3.72 -21.58
C LYS A 351 -11.36 4.39 -22.75
N ALA A 352 -11.39 3.74 -23.91
CA ALA A 352 -12.01 4.29 -25.11
C ALA A 352 -13.54 4.44 -24.98
N ASN A 353 -14.19 3.49 -24.30
CA ASN A 353 -15.64 3.49 -24.12
C ASN A 353 -16.09 4.08 -22.77
N LYS A 354 -15.15 4.51 -21.91
CA LYS A 354 -15.41 5.00 -20.54
C LYS A 354 -16.27 4.01 -19.74
N VAL A 355 -15.91 2.74 -19.84
CA VAL A 355 -16.64 1.62 -19.22
C VAL A 355 -16.78 1.86 -17.72
N LYS A 356 -18.00 1.68 -17.22
CA LYS A 356 -18.29 1.79 -15.77
C LYS A 356 -18.51 0.44 -15.10
N SER A 357 -18.90 -0.57 -15.87
CA SER A 357 -19.17 -1.93 -15.40
C SER A 357 -18.63 -2.94 -16.40
N TYR A 358 -18.09 -4.07 -15.95
CA TYR A 358 -17.60 -5.10 -16.87
C TYR A 358 -18.72 -5.76 -17.69
N SER A 359 -19.98 -5.58 -17.28
CA SER A 359 -21.13 -5.95 -18.12
C SER A 359 -21.25 -5.16 -19.43
N GLU A 360 -20.54 -4.04 -19.57
CA GLU A 360 -20.46 -3.23 -20.80
C GLU A 360 -19.35 -3.71 -21.75
N ILE A 361 -18.53 -4.68 -21.32
CA ILE A 361 -17.40 -5.23 -22.08
C ILE A 361 -17.89 -6.43 -22.90
N PRO A 362 -17.55 -6.53 -24.19
CA PRO A 362 -17.86 -7.70 -25.00
C PRO A 362 -17.29 -8.96 -24.37
N SER A 363 -18.11 -10.01 -24.28
CA SER A 363 -17.72 -11.29 -23.66
C SER A 363 -16.45 -11.86 -24.26
N SER A 364 -16.17 -11.67 -25.55
CA SER A 364 -14.92 -12.13 -26.17
C SER A 364 -13.68 -11.49 -25.55
N ILE A 365 -13.72 -10.21 -25.20
CA ILE A 365 -12.59 -9.50 -24.56
C ILE A 365 -12.51 -9.87 -23.08
N LEU A 366 -13.66 -9.90 -22.40
CA LEU A 366 -13.72 -10.22 -20.96
C LEU A 366 -13.28 -11.65 -20.68
N TYR A 367 -13.77 -12.63 -21.46
CA TYR A 367 -13.44 -14.05 -21.29
C TYR A 367 -11.98 -14.36 -21.61
N GLU A 368 -11.42 -13.74 -22.65
CA GLU A 368 -9.98 -13.84 -22.91
C GLU A 368 -9.19 -13.30 -21.71
N TYR A 369 -9.52 -12.09 -21.24
CA TYR A 369 -8.86 -11.49 -20.08
C TYR A 369 -8.91 -12.37 -18.82
N THR A 370 -10.09 -12.79 -18.35
CA THR A 370 -10.19 -13.58 -17.11
C THR A 370 -9.55 -14.97 -17.26
N ALA A 371 -9.61 -15.59 -18.45
CA ALA A 371 -8.90 -16.84 -18.69
C ALA A 371 -7.40 -16.67 -18.51
N HIS A 372 -6.84 -15.55 -18.99
CA HIS A 372 -5.45 -15.23 -18.76
C HIS A 372 -5.14 -14.96 -17.28
N ASP A 373 -6.01 -14.26 -16.54
CA ASP A 373 -5.84 -14.00 -15.10
C ASP A 373 -5.68 -15.29 -14.29
N SER A 374 -6.55 -16.30 -14.50
CA SER A 374 -6.41 -17.60 -13.83
C SER A 374 -5.17 -18.38 -14.28
N ILE A 375 -4.82 -18.36 -15.58
CA ILE A 375 -3.60 -19.02 -16.09
C ILE A 375 -2.35 -18.43 -15.43
N VAL A 376 -2.17 -17.11 -15.49
CA VAL A 376 -0.95 -16.47 -14.99
C VAL A 376 -0.85 -16.56 -13.48
N THR A 377 -1.99 -16.48 -12.78
CA THR A 377 -2.04 -16.68 -11.32
C THR A 377 -1.52 -18.05 -10.93
N ARG A 378 -1.94 -19.13 -11.62
CA ARG A 378 -1.42 -20.48 -11.37
C ARG A 378 0.09 -20.56 -11.61
N LEU A 379 0.56 -20.06 -12.76
CA LEU A 379 1.98 -20.12 -13.13
C LEU A 379 2.86 -19.33 -12.17
N ILE A 380 2.40 -18.18 -11.69
CA ILE A 380 3.10 -17.35 -10.70
C ILE A 380 3.12 -18.06 -9.34
N ALA A 381 1.99 -18.59 -8.88
CA ALA A 381 1.91 -19.34 -7.63
C ALA A 381 2.90 -20.50 -7.61
N LEU A 382 2.95 -21.31 -8.67
CA LEU A 382 3.91 -22.43 -8.80
C LEU A 382 5.37 -21.98 -8.73
N LYS A 383 5.71 -20.76 -9.18
CA LYS A 383 7.06 -20.19 -9.05
C LYS A 383 7.35 -19.65 -7.65
N MET A 384 6.34 -19.13 -6.95
CA MET A 384 6.49 -18.53 -5.63
C MET A 384 6.50 -19.57 -4.50
N ILE A 385 5.67 -20.61 -4.59
CA ILE A 385 5.49 -21.64 -3.54
C ILE A 385 6.84 -22.19 -3.04
N PRO A 386 7.79 -22.64 -3.89
CA PRO A 386 9.07 -23.17 -3.40
C PRO A 386 9.89 -22.17 -2.58
N SER A 387 9.78 -20.87 -2.89
CA SER A 387 10.49 -19.82 -2.14
C SER A 387 9.82 -19.56 -0.79
N ILE A 388 8.49 -19.63 -0.74
CA ILE A 388 7.71 -19.55 0.50
C ILE A 388 7.98 -20.77 1.38
N GLU A 389 7.94 -21.99 0.84
CA GLU A 389 8.22 -23.24 1.58
C GLU A 389 9.59 -23.21 2.25
N LYS A 390 10.59 -22.70 1.54
CA LYS A 390 11.98 -22.66 2.01
C LYS A 390 12.20 -21.68 3.17
N GLU A 391 11.61 -20.49 3.12
CA GLU A 391 11.98 -19.39 4.03
C GLU A 391 10.83 -18.81 4.86
N TYR A 392 9.58 -18.95 4.43
CA TYR A 392 8.42 -18.25 4.98
C TYR A 392 7.23 -19.16 5.29
N SER A 393 7.46 -20.48 5.37
CA SER A 393 6.39 -21.48 5.48
C SER A 393 5.46 -21.22 6.67
N TYR A 394 6.02 -21.05 7.87
CA TYR A 394 5.22 -20.77 9.06
C TYR A 394 4.42 -19.47 8.90
N LEU A 395 5.10 -18.37 8.56
CA LEU A 395 4.47 -17.07 8.36
C LEU A 395 3.32 -17.13 7.36
N TYR A 396 3.53 -17.76 6.21
CA TYR A 396 2.55 -17.73 5.13
C TYR A 396 1.32 -18.57 5.46
N TRP A 397 1.49 -19.85 5.77
CA TRP A 397 0.38 -20.79 5.95
C TRP A 397 -0.25 -20.77 7.34
N ASN A 398 0.43 -20.23 8.36
CA ASN A 398 -0.13 -20.16 9.73
C ASN A 398 -0.55 -18.75 10.14
N VAL A 399 -0.15 -17.71 9.40
CA VAL A 399 -0.49 -16.32 9.71
C VAL A 399 -1.15 -15.66 8.50
N VAL A 400 -0.39 -15.37 7.45
CA VAL A 400 -0.81 -14.45 6.38
C VAL A 400 -2.05 -14.92 5.62
N LEU A 401 -2.03 -16.14 5.10
CA LEU A 401 -3.14 -16.68 4.32
C LEU A 401 -4.39 -16.95 5.20
N PRO A 402 -4.28 -17.60 6.37
CA PRO A 402 -5.42 -17.77 7.28
C PRO A 402 -6.05 -16.45 7.70
N THR A 403 -5.26 -15.39 7.93
CA THR A 403 -5.78 -14.07 8.26
C THR A 403 -6.60 -13.48 7.12
N GLN A 404 -6.15 -13.58 5.86
CA GLN A 404 -6.91 -13.11 4.70
C GLN A 404 -8.28 -13.81 4.62
N ILE A 405 -8.30 -15.14 4.76
CA ILE A 405 -9.53 -15.94 4.71
C ILE A 405 -10.47 -15.60 5.87
N ALA A 406 -9.91 -15.41 7.07
CA ALA A 406 -10.68 -15.01 8.25
C ALA A 406 -11.29 -13.61 8.07
N LEU A 407 -10.54 -12.67 7.49
CA LEU A 407 -11.01 -11.32 7.21
C LEU A 407 -12.17 -11.31 6.23
N THR A 408 -12.19 -12.16 5.19
CA THR A 408 -13.38 -12.33 4.33
C THR A 408 -14.66 -12.52 5.15
N HIS A 409 -14.62 -13.35 6.20
CA HIS A 409 -15.78 -13.56 7.07
C HIS A 409 -16.09 -12.35 7.96
N VAL A 410 -15.06 -11.71 8.53
CA VAL A 410 -15.23 -10.50 9.36
C VAL A 410 -15.86 -9.36 8.55
N GLU A 411 -15.42 -9.19 7.31
CA GLU A 411 -15.90 -8.14 6.40
C GLU A 411 -17.34 -8.40 5.96
N ILE A 412 -17.68 -9.64 5.60
CA ILE A 412 -19.06 -10.03 5.28
C ILE A 412 -20.00 -9.82 6.47
N GLU A 413 -19.59 -10.22 7.68
CA GLU A 413 -20.41 -10.04 8.88
C GLU A 413 -20.68 -8.56 9.16
N GLY A 414 -19.65 -7.71 9.03
CA GLY A 414 -19.73 -6.26 9.20
C GLY A 414 -20.13 -5.80 10.61
N MET A 415 -20.25 -4.48 10.76
CA MET A 415 -20.66 -3.84 12.01
C MET A 415 -21.95 -3.04 11.82
N SER A 416 -22.96 -3.29 12.66
CA SER A 416 -24.21 -2.54 12.65
C SER A 416 -24.00 -1.08 13.06
N VAL A 417 -24.72 -0.18 12.39
CA VAL A 417 -24.69 1.26 12.69
C VAL A 417 -26.01 1.69 13.31
N ASP A 418 -25.92 2.29 14.50
CA ASP A 418 -27.04 2.92 15.21
C ASP A 418 -27.34 4.29 14.59
N GLY A 419 -28.35 4.32 13.73
CA GLY A 419 -28.72 5.51 12.99
C GLY A 419 -29.18 6.68 13.86
N ASP A 420 -29.89 6.39 14.94
CA ASP A 420 -30.38 7.40 15.87
C ASP A 420 -29.21 8.03 16.63
N ARG A 421 -28.26 7.19 17.08
CA ARG A 421 -27.04 7.67 17.72
C ARG A 421 -26.18 8.52 16.79
N VAL A 422 -26.06 8.14 15.50
CA VAL A 422 -25.34 8.97 14.53
C VAL A 422 -26.03 10.33 14.37
N GLN A 423 -27.36 10.38 14.28
CA GLN A 423 -28.10 11.64 14.16
C GLN A 423 -27.94 12.53 15.40
N GLU A 424 -28.04 11.95 16.58
CA GLU A 424 -27.83 12.62 17.87
C GLU A 424 -26.43 13.27 17.93
N LEU A 425 -25.38 12.48 17.69
CA LEU A 425 -24.01 12.99 17.71
C LEU A 425 -23.75 14.00 16.59
N THR A 426 -24.36 13.82 15.41
CA THR A 426 -24.26 14.78 14.30
C THR A 426 -24.80 16.14 14.73
N LYS A 427 -25.97 16.16 15.37
CA LYS A 427 -26.59 17.41 15.85
C LYS A 427 -25.70 18.07 16.91
N GLN A 428 -25.28 17.31 17.91
CA GLN A 428 -24.41 17.81 18.98
C GLN A 428 -23.12 18.44 18.43
N VAL A 429 -22.42 17.74 17.55
CA VAL A 429 -21.15 18.24 16.97
C VAL A 429 -21.39 19.40 16.02
N ALA A 430 -22.50 19.42 15.27
CA ALA A 430 -22.84 20.55 14.41
C ALA A 430 -23.11 21.83 15.21
N ASP A 431 -23.84 21.74 16.33
CA ASP A 431 -24.11 22.86 17.22
C ASP A 431 -22.80 23.40 17.85
N GLU A 432 -21.89 22.50 18.28
CA GLU A 432 -20.55 22.90 18.76
C GLU A 432 -19.72 23.60 17.69
N VAL A 433 -19.74 23.11 16.44
CA VAL A 433 -19.04 23.73 15.31
C VAL A 433 -19.57 25.14 15.07
N MET A 434 -20.89 25.32 15.07
CA MET A 434 -21.51 26.64 14.89
C MET A 434 -21.09 27.61 15.99
N SER A 435 -21.14 27.18 17.26
CA SER A 435 -20.72 28.02 18.39
C SER A 435 -19.24 28.42 18.28
N LEU A 436 -18.35 27.45 18.00
CA LEU A 436 -16.92 27.71 17.86
C LEU A 436 -16.59 28.61 16.66
N GLU A 437 -17.33 28.50 15.56
CA GLU A 437 -17.20 29.40 14.41
C GLU A 437 -17.60 30.82 14.76
N GLU A 438 -18.72 31.00 15.45
CA GLU A 438 -19.15 32.33 15.90
C GLU A 438 -18.14 32.99 16.83
N ASP A 439 -17.64 32.27 17.83
CA ASP A 439 -16.64 32.78 18.77
C ASP A 439 -15.31 33.11 18.07
N LEU A 440 -14.93 32.30 17.09
CA LEU A 440 -13.77 32.55 16.25
C LEU A 440 -13.97 33.82 15.40
N TYR A 441 -15.13 33.99 14.74
CA TYR A 441 -15.42 35.18 13.96
C TYR A 441 -15.45 36.45 14.81
N ARG A 442 -15.99 36.38 16.04
CA ARG A 442 -15.94 37.49 17.00
C ARG A 442 -14.51 37.83 17.39
N SER A 443 -13.68 36.83 17.67
CA SER A 443 -12.28 37.02 18.10
C SER A 443 -11.37 37.57 16.99
N VAL A 444 -11.64 37.17 15.74
CA VAL A 444 -10.89 37.64 14.56
C VAL A 444 -11.45 39.00 14.09
N GLY A 445 -12.75 39.24 14.20
CA GLY A 445 -13.44 40.45 13.74
C GLY A 445 -13.97 40.37 12.30
N LYS A 446 -13.90 39.20 11.66
CA LYS A 446 -14.47 38.97 10.32
C LYS A 446 -14.85 37.51 10.10
N LYS A 447 -15.77 37.27 9.17
CA LYS A 447 -16.12 35.93 8.69
C LYS A 447 -15.14 35.49 7.61
N PHE A 448 -14.76 34.21 7.66
CA PHE A 448 -13.91 33.55 6.66
C PHE A 448 -14.21 32.05 6.70
N ASN A 449 -13.74 31.27 5.74
CA ASN A 449 -13.89 29.82 5.75
C ASN A 449 -12.68 29.15 6.44
N PRO A 450 -12.82 28.58 7.65
CA PRO A 450 -11.72 27.96 8.39
C PRO A 450 -11.18 26.68 7.74
N ARG A 451 -11.92 26.12 6.77
CA ARG A 451 -11.48 24.95 5.97
C ARG A 451 -10.56 25.34 4.82
N SER A 452 -10.60 26.59 4.36
CA SER A 452 -9.72 27.07 3.29
C SER A 452 -8.36 27.40 3.86
N SER A 453 -7.34 26.61 3.51
CA SER A 453 -5.96 26.84 3.96
C SER A 453 -5.43 28.22 3.57
N THR A 454 -5.88 28.74 2.43
CA THR A 454 -5.51 30.08 1.93
C THR A 454 -6.13 31.16 2.79
N GLN A 455 -7.46 31.16 2.97
CA GLN A 455 -8.13 32.17 3.79
C GLN A 455 -7.67 32.12 5.24
N LEU A 456 -7.44 30.92 5.80
CA LEU A 456 -6.90 30.76 7.15
C LEU A 456 -5.48 31.29 7.26
N SER A 457 -4.63 31.06 6.24
CA SER A 457 -3.28 31.60 6.19
C SER A 457 -3.31 33.13 6.19
N ASP A 458 -4.16 33.74 5.37
CA ASP A 458 -4.31 35.21 5.31
C ASP A 458 -4.75 35.77 6.67
N VAL A 459 -5.74 35.12 7.32
CA VAL A 459 -6.21 35.52 8.66
C VAL A 459 -5.10 35.44 9.70
N LEU A 460 -4.38 34.31 9.77
CA LEU A 460 -3.36 34.11 10.80
C LEU A 460 -2.16 35.03 10.61
N TYR A 461 -1.66 35.15 9.38
CA TYR A 461 -0.35 35.76 9.12
C TYR A 461 -0.43 37.19 8.61
N SER A 462 -1.45 37.52 7.82
CA SER A 462 -1.62 38.87 7.27
C SER A 462 -2.49 39.74 8.16
N ASP A 463 -3.68 39.28 8.55
CA ASP A 463 -4.61 40.09 9.33
C ASP A 463 -4.23 40.16 10.82
N LEU A 464 -3.89 39.02 11.43
CA LEU A 464 -3.51 38.94 12.84
C LEU A 464 -2.00 39.14 13.07
N GLY A 465 -1.19 39.12 12.01
CA GLY A 465 0.26 39.36 12.10
C GLY A 465 1.03 38.30 12.89
N LEU A 466 0.50 37.07 13.02
CA LEU A 466 1.16 35.99 13.75
C LEU A 466 2.44 35.54 13.02
N PRO A 467 3.45 34.99 13.73
CA PRO A 467 4.68 34.56 13.08
C PRO A 467 4.50 33.27 12.27
N VAL A 468 5.21 33.17 11.15
CA VAL A 468 5.27 31.92 10.36
C VAL A 468 6.34 31.00 10.97
N LEU A 469 5.89 30.03 11.78
CA LEU A 469 6.77 29.07 12.47
C LEU A 469 7.01 27.78 11.69
N VAL A 470 6.15 27.47 10.71
CA VAL A 470 6.25 26.29 9.85
C VAL A 470 5.95 26.70 8.42
N LYS A 471 6.79 26.27 7.48
CA LYS A 471 6.59 26.44 6.04
C LYS A 471 6.29 25.11 5.39
N THR A 472 5.50 25.15 4.32
CA THR A 472 5.27 24.00 3.44
C THR A 472 6.53 23.69 2.62
N LYS A 473 6.58 22.53 1.94
CA LYS A 473 7.66 22.18 1.00
C LYS A 473 7.84 23.22 -0.13
N GLY A 474 6.80 23.97 -0.45
CA GLY A 474 6.84 25.09 -1.41
C GLY A 474 7.12 26.45 -0.76
N GLU A 475 7.71 26.47 0.44
CA GLU A 475 8.10 27.64 1.23
C GLU A 475 6.99 28.63 1.63
N LYS A 476 5.72 28.31 1.34
CA LYS A 476 4.55 29.07 1.81
C LYS A 476 4.25 28.81 3.28
N ALA A 477 3.63 29.76 3.97
CA ALA A 477 3.20 29.59 5.36
C ALA A 477 2.23 28.40 5.50
N SER A 478 2.44 27.55 6.50
CA SER A 478 1.66 26.34 6.72
C SER A 478 0.59 26.55 7.78
N THR A 479 -0.63 26.05 7.55
CA THR A 479 -1.70 26.02 8.57
C THR A 479 -1.97 24.61 9.09
N CYS A 480 -1.01 23.68 8.99
CA CYS A 480 -1.18 22.30 9.47
C CYS A 480 -1.28 22.21 11.01
N SER A 481 -1.65 21.04 11.55
CA SER A 481 -1.74 20.83 13.00
C SER A 481 -0.44 21.19 13.73
N GLU A 482 0.72 20.86 13.16
CA GLU A 482 2.03 21.22 13.73
C GLU A 482 2.21 22.75 13.79
N ALA A 483 1.85 23.47 12.72
CA ALA A 483 1.96 24.92 12.68
C ALA A 483 1.06 25.60 13.73
N LEU A 484 -0.17 25.12 13.88
CA LEU A 484 -1.11 25.62 14.89
C LEU A 484 -0.63 25.32 16.32
N GLN A 485 -0.07 24.13 16.58
CA GLN A 485 0.49 23.79 17.89
C GLN A 485 1.70 24.67 18.25
N LYS A 486 2.61 24.92 17.29
CA LYS A 486 3.74 25.84 17.51
C LYS A 486 3.27 27.28 17.73
N LEU A 487 2.24 27.72 17.01
CA LEU A 487 1.62 29.03 17.22
C LEU A 487 0.99 29.14 18.62
N LEU A 488 0.32 28.08 19.09
CA LEU A 488 -0.27 28.04 20.43
C LEU A 488 0.81 28.14 21.52
N ALA A 489 1.92 27.40 21.36
CA ALA A 489 3.06 27.46 22.27
C ALA A 489 3.73 28.84 22.27
N TRP A 490 3.92 29.42 21.08
CA TRP A 490 4.43 30.79 20.93
C TRP A 490 3.51 31.82 21.60
N ALA A 491 2.20 31.73 21.39
CA ALA A 491 1.22 32.63 21.99
C ALA A 491 1.24 32.55 23.52
N LYS A 492 1.36 31.33 24.09
CA LYS A 492 1.57 31.14 25.54
C LYS A 492 2.85 31.81 26.03
N GLN A 493 3.97 31.62 25.33
CA GLN A 493 5.26 32.21 25.70
C GLN A 493 5.22 33.74 25.66
N LYS A 494 4.54 34.32 24.66
CA LYS A 494 4.38 35.76 24.50
C LYS A 494 3.26 36.35 25.34
N GLN A 495 2.50 35.52 26.05
CA GLN A 495 1.30 35.92 26.80
C GLN A 495 0.30 36.68 25.92
N ASP A 496 0.23 36.36 24.63
CA ASP A 496 -0.70 36.97 23.69
C ASP A 496 -2.07 36.28 23.82
N THR A 497 -2.95 36.91 24.60
CA THR A 497 -4.27 36.38 24.93
C THR A 497 -5.19 36.26 23.71
N ARG A 498 -5.08 37.18 22.75
CA ARG A 498 -5.88 37.15 21.52
C ARG A 498 -5.43 36.01 20.62
N ALA A 499 -4.13 35.88 20.37
CA ALA A 499 -3.57 34.79 19.58
C ALA A 499 -3.88 33.43 20.23
N LEU A 500 -3.77 33.33 21.56
CA LEU A 500 -4.08 32.11 22.30
C LEU A 500 -5.55 31.71 22.11
N SER A 501 -6.49 32.65 22.26
CA SER A 501 -7.92 32.39 22.05
C SER A 501 -8.24 31.94 20.62
N VAL A 502 -7.71 32.66 19.62
CA VAL A 502 -7.95 32.36 18.20
C VAL A 502 -7.37 31.00 17.82
N VAL A 503 -6.11 30.72 18.17
CA VAL A 503 -5.43 29.49 17.80
C VAL A 503 -6.04 28.28 18.50
N ASP A 504 -6.37 28.39 19.79
CA ASP A 504 -7.04 27.31 20.54
C ASP A 504 -8.43 27.00 19.96
N SER A 505 -9.23 28.03 19.69
CA SER A 505 -10.55 27.89 19.06
C SER A 505 -10.44 27.25 17.68
N LEU A 506 -9.45 27.63 16.87
CA LEU A 506 -9.19 27.02 15.56
C LEU A 506 -8.81 25.54 15.65
N ILE A 507 -7.96 25.17 16.62
CA ILE A 507 -7.58 23.77 16.84
C ILE A 507 -8.81 22.96 17.24
N LYS A 508 -9.62 23.47 18.18
CA LYS A 508 -10.87 22.84 18.62
C LYS A 508 -11.84 22.70 17.45
N LEU A 509 -12.09 23.78 16.71
CA LEU A 509 -13.00 23.80 15.57
C LEU A 509 -12.59 22.79 14.50
N ARG A 510 -11.32 22.73 14.12
CA ARG A 510 -10.84 21.77 13.11
C ARG A 510 -10.99 20.32 13.56
N LYS A 511 -10.77 20.03 14.85
CA LYS A 511 -11.06 18.69 15.40
C LYS A 511 -12.54 18.33 15.22
N ARG A 512 -13.47 19.23 15.60
CA ARG A 512 -14.93 19.01 15.47
C ARG A 512 -15.36 18.88 14.01
N GLN A 513 -14.90 19.80 13.15
CA GLN A 513 -15.20 19.77 11.72
C GLN A 513 -14.72 18.48 11.07
N LYS A 514 -13.52 17.97 11.43
CA LYS A 514 -13.03 16.68 10.94
C LYS A 514 -13.94 15.54 11.39
N VAL A 515 -14.36 15.52 12.65
CA VAL A 515 -15.29 14.50 13.17
C VAL A 515 -16.60 14.51 12.40
N LEU A 516 -17.18 15.70 12.26
CA LEU A 516 -18.42 15.90 11.53
C LEU A 516 -18.27 15.44 10.08
N SER A 517 -17.28 15.92 9.33
CA SER A 517 -17.15 15.61 7.90
C SER A 517 -16.68 14.18 7.60
N THR A 518 -15.82 13.62 8.45
CA THR A 518 -15.17 12.32 8.20
C THR A 518 -16.02 11.17 8.68
N TYR A 519 -16.71 11.32 9.83
CA TYR A 519 -17.40 10.21 10.50
C TYR A 519 -18.93 10.40 10.56
N LEU A 520 -19.47 11.60 10.76
CA LEU A 520 -20.89 11.76 11.11
C LEU A 520 -21.82 12.30 10.00
N ALA A 521 -21.34 13.19 9.14
CA ALA A 521 -22.16 14.10 8.34
C ALA A 521 -23.26 13.39 7.51
N GLY A 522 -24.50 13.56 7.96
CA GLY A 522 -25.71 12.92 7.44
C GLY A 522 -26.07 13.21 5.98
N GLY A 523 -26.97 12.38 5.46
CA GLY A 523 -27.59 12.51 4.13
C GLY A 523 -26.89 11.68 3.05
N LYS A 524 -25.59 11.91 2.80
CA LYS A 524 -24.72 11.11 1.88
C LYS A 524 -23.21 11.22 2.22
N GLY A 525 -22.83 11.71 3.40
CA GLY A 525 -21.43 11.91 3.85
C GLY A 525 -21.06 11.03 5.05
N GLY A 526 -19.84 11.18 5.58
CA GLY A 526 -19.41 10.50 6.82
C GLY A 526 -19.41 8.97 6.74
N ILE A 527 -19.93 8.31 7.77
CA ILE A 527 -20.09 6.84 7.85
C ILE A 527 -21.23 6.34 6.96
N TRP A 528 -22.28 7.14 6.75
CA TRP A 528 -23.48 6.76 5.98
C TRP A 528 -23.21 6.38 4.54
N ARG A 529 -22.15 6.91 3.93
CA ARG A 529 -21.73 6.53 2.57
C ARG A 529 -21.24 5.08 2.46
N PHE A 530 -20.95 4.43 3.59
CA PHE A 530 -20.46 3.06 3.67
C PHE A 530 -21.48 2.09 4.25
N VAL A 531 -22.66 2.60 4.66
CA VAL A 531 -23.70 1.74 5.21
C VAL A 531 -24.37 1.01 4.05
N ALA A 532 -24.24 -0.31 4.02
CA ALA A 532 -24.87 -1.19 3.05
C ALA A 532 -26.38 -1.32 3.33
N LYS A 533 -27.10 -2.01 2.44
CA LYS A 533 -28.56 -2.17 2.52
C LYS A 533 -29.00 -2.95 3.77
N ASP A 534 -28.11 -3.72 4.37
CA ASP A 534 -28.35 -4.48 5.61
C ASP A 534 -28.20 -3.63 6.89
N GLY A 535 -27.87 -2.34 6.75
CA GLY A 535 -27.68 -1.42 7.87
C GLY A 535 -26.31 -1.51 8.54
N LYS A 536 -25.35 -2.22 7.93
CA LYS A 536 -23.99 -2.39 8.45
C LYS A 536 -22.96 -1.67 7.59
N VAL A 537 -21.77 -1.52 8.15
CA VAL A 537 -20.55 -1.20 7.39
C VAL A 537 -19.68 -2.45 7.27
N HIS A 538 -19.06 -2.61 6.10
CA HIS A 538 -18.18 -3.72 5.75
C HIS A 538 -16.78 -3.18 5.46
N PRO A 539 -15.95 -2.97 6.50
CA PRO A 539 -14.62 -2.37 6.34
C PRO A 539 -13.70 -3.29 5.53
N ASP A 540 -13.03 -2.75 4.51
CA ASP A 540 -12.08 -3.49 3.68
C ASP A 540 -10.68 -3.51 4.32
N TYR A 541 -10.26 -4.66 4.85
CA TYR A 541 -8.94 -4.86 5.45
C TYR A 541 -7.91 -5.37 4.44
N HIS A 542 -6.73 -4.75 4.48
CA HIS A 542 -5.61 -5.05 3.58
C HIS A 542 -4.49 -5.76 4.35
N VAL A 543 -4.35 -7.06 4.12
CA VAL A 543 -3.24 -7.86 4.69
C VAL A 543 -1.90 -7.48 4.05
N ALA A 544 -1.88 -7.25 2.73
CA ALA A 544 -0.73 -6.77 1.97
C ALA A 544 -0.66 -5.22 1.91
N GLY A 545 -1.06 -4.54 2.99
CA GLY A 545 -1.14 -3.07 3.03
C GLY A 545 0.07 -2.38 3.67
N THR A 546 0.70 -3.00 4.67
CA THR A 546 1.82 -2.40 5.40
C THR A 546 3.03 -3.32 5.49
N VAL A 547 4.23 -2.73 5.45
CA VAL A 547 5.51 -3.45 5.59
C VAL A 547 5.66 -4.16 6.95
N SER A 548 4.91 -3.70 7.97
CA SER A 548 4.95 -4.28 9.32
C SER A 548 4.04 -5.49 9.50
N GLY A 549 3.20 -5.85 8.52
CA GLY A 549 2.17 -6.88 8.70
C GLY A 549 0.93 -6.40 9.46
N ARG A 550 0.91 -5.15 9.97
CA ARG A 550 -0.34 -4.53 10.45
C ARG A 550 -1.34 -4.42 9.31
N LEU A 551 -2.59 -4.77 9.60
CA LEU A 551 -3.70 -4.52 8.69
C LEU A 551 -3.88 -3.01 8.50
N SER A 552 -4.06 -2.55 7.28
CA SER A 552 -4.71 -1.27 7.01
C SER A 552 -6.16 -1.50 6.64
N CYS A 553 -7.01 -0.50 6.86
CA CYS A 553 -8.44 -0.61 6.63
C CYS A 553 -8.98 0.60 5.85
N THR A 554 -9.83 0.34 4.88
CA THR A 554 -10.52 1.35 4.06
C THR A 554 -12.01 1.10 3.99
N SER A 555 -12.77 2.11 3.57
CA SER A 555 -14.19 1.98 3.20
C SER A 555 -15.13 1.29 4.22
N PRO A 556 -15.21 1.73 5.49
CA PRO A 556 -14.60 2.91 6.12
C PRO A 556 -13.26 2.60 6.80
N PRO A 557 -12.38 3.60 7.01
CA PRO A 557 -11.12 3.43 7.74
C PRO A 557 -11.35 3.30 9.27
N ILE A 558 -11.95 2.18 9.70
CA ILE A 558 -12.49 1.98 11.06
C ILE A 558 -11.41 2.05 12.15
N GLN A 559 -10.18 1.67 11.82
CA GLN A 559 -9.01 1.78 12.70
C GLN A 559 -8.65 3.23 13.04
N THR A 560 -9.11 4.20 12.23
CA THR A 560 -8.83 5.62 12.47
C THR A 560 -9.85 6.30 13.38
N ILE A 561 -10.93 5.60 13.75
CA ILE A 561 -11.99 6.15 14.60
C ILE A 561 -11.42 6.38 16.02
N PRO A 562 -11.43 7.64 16.51
CA PRO A 562 -10.92 7.95 17.84
C PRO A 562 -11.59 7.11 18.92
N LYS A 563 -10.85 6.79 19.98
CA LYS A 563 -11.40 6.15 21.17
C LYS A 563 -12.26 7.17 21.95
N SER A 564 -13.44 7.46 21.45
CA SER A 564 -14.34 8.47 22.01
C SER A 564 -15.78 8.00 21.91
N ALA A 565 -16.73 8.84 22.33
CA ALA A 565 -18.15 8.58 22.15
C ALA A 565 -18.54 8.29 20.68
N LEU A 566 -17.69 8.62 19.69
CA LEU A 566 -17.90 8.26 18.29
C LEU A 566 -18.01 6.75 18.05
N ARG A 567 -17.30 5.92 18.84
CA ARG A 567 -17.41 4.46 18.70
C ARG A 567 -18.81 3.93 19.03
N SER A 568 -19.57 4.67 19.86
CA SER A 568 -20.92 4.29 20.29
C SER A 568 -21.96 4.25 19.17
N ILE A 569 -21.62 4.73 17.97
CA ILE A 569 -22.46 4.59 16.77
C ILE A 569 -22.51 3.15 16.27
N PHE A 570 -21.57 2.30 16.69
CA PHE A 570 -21.57 0.89 16.32
C PHE A 570 -22.13 0.06 17.48
N ASN A 571 -23.16 -0.72 17.19
CA ASN A 571 -23.88 -1.52 18.16
C ASN A 571 -23.90 -3.00 17.77
N VAL A 572 -24.32 -3.84 18.72
CA VAL A 572 -24.72 -5.23 18.47
C VAL A 572 -26.24 -5.33 18.60
N PRO A 573 -26.90 -6.30 17.93
CA PRO A 573 -28.34 -6.48 18.02
C PRO A 573 -28.78 -6.87 19.45
N PRO A 574 -30.06 -6.64 19.82
CA PRO A 574 -30.61 -7.10 21.10
C PRO A 574 -30.37 -8.61 21.34
N GLY A 575 -30.06 -8.98 22.58
CA GLY A 575 -29.70 -10.36 22.95
C GLY A 575 -28.23 -10.72 22.70
N TYR A 576 -27.42 -9.78 22.20
CA TYR A 576 -25.98 -9.92 22.01
C TYR A 576 -25.20 -8.91 22.84
N LYS A 577 -23.94 -9.22 23.09
CA LYS A 577 -22.93 -8.34 23.67
C LYS A 577 -21.73 -8.18 22.74
N PHE A 578 -21.09 -7.03 22.83
CA PHE A 578 -19.80 -6.75 22.22
C PHE A 578 -18.69 -7.08 23.22
N ILE A 579 -17.73 -7.90 22.79
CA ILE A 579 -16.55 -8.29 23.57
C ILE A 579 -15.32 -7.69 22.88
N GLU A 580 -14.65 -6.74 23.52
CA GLU A 580 -13.36 -6.19 23.08
C GLU A 580 -12.23 -6.90 23.83
N ALA A 581 -11.32 -7.53 23.11
CA ALA A 581 -10.16 -8.23 23.64
C ALA A 581 -8.88 -7.54 23.14
N ASP A 582 -8.10 -6.94 24.03
CA ASP A 582 -6.92 -6.11 23.72
C ASP A 582 -5.66 -6.65 24.40
N TYR A 583 -4.56 -6.77 23.66
CA TYR A 583 -3.29 -7.22 24.21
C TYR A 583 -2.65 -6.17 25.14
N SER A 584 -2.39 -6.53 26.39
CA SER A 584 -1.90 -5.58 27.39
C SER A 584 -0.42 -5.26 27.21
N GLN A 585 -0.11 -4.04 26.75
CA GLN A 585 1.26 -3.51 26.64
C GLN A 585 2.16 -4.37 25.73
N ALA A 586 1.58 -4.85 24.63
CA ALA A 586 2.14 -5.87 23.74
C ALA A 586 3.55 -5.52 23.21
N GLU A 587 3.72 -4.35 22.59
CA GLU A 587 5.01 -3.94 22.01
C GLU A 587 6.13 -3.87 23.06
N ALA A 588 5.84 -3.36 24.26
CA ALA A 588 6.82 -3.25 25.34
C ALA A 588 7.25 -4.63 25.88
N ARG A 589 6.33 -5.60 25.93
CA ARG A 589 6.62 -6.99 26.31
C ARG A 589 7.52 -7.68 25.29
N VAL A 590 7.24 -7.50 23.99
CA VAL A 590 8.10 -8.03 22.92
C VAL A 590 9.48 -7.39 22.99
N MET A 591 9.55 -6.06 23.14
CA MET A 591 10.83 -5.34 23.26
C MET A 591 11.67 -5.87 24.44
N ALA A 592 11.06 -6.03 25.63
CA ALA A 592 11.74 -6.59 26.79
C ALA A 592 12.27 -8.00 26.54
N TYR A 593 11.50 -8.83 25.82
CA TYR A 593 11.89 -10.19 25.48
C TYR A 593 13.02 -10.24 24.45
N VAL A 594 12.90 -9.57 23.31
CA VAL A 594 13.93 -9.62 22.25
C VAL A 594 15.24 -8.98 22.69
N ALA A 595 15.16 -7.97 23.56
CA ALA A 595 16.34 -7.37 24.18
C ALA A 595 16.86 -8.16 25.39
N GLN A 596 16.16 -9.20 25.85
CA GLN A 596 16.52 -10.00 27.04
C GLN A 596 16.70 -9.14 28.31
N CYS A 597 15.86 -8.12 28.48
CA CYS A 597 15.94 -7.22 29.62
C CYS A 597 15.27 -7.82 30.87
N ALA A 598 16.07 -8.43 31.75
CA ALA A 598 15.60 -9.15 32.93
C ALA A 598 14.66 -8.30 33.83
N THR A 599 15.02 -7.02 34.06
CA THR A 599 14.23 -6.12 34.90
C THR A 599 12.83 -5.88 34.34
N MET A 600 12.70 -5.68 33.03
CA MET A 600 11.40 -5.45 32.39
C MET A 600 10.58 -6.73 32.34
N MET A 601 11.21 -7.86 32.00
CA MET A 601 10.55 -9.17 31.99
C MET A 601 10.02 -9.56 33.39
N GLU A 602 10.80 -9.33 34.45
CA GLU A 602 10.37 -9.56 35.84
C GLU A 602 9.18 -8.67 36.22
N ALA A 603 9.22 -7.39 35.86
CA ALA A 603 8.11 -6.47 36.10
C ALA A 603 6.81 -6.94 35.44
N PHE A 604 6.90 -7.43 34.20
CA PHE A 604 5.76 -7.98 33.47
C PHE A 604 5.24 -9.28 34.07
N ASN A 605 6.11 -10.19 34.53
CA ASN A 605 5.74 -11.47 35.13
C ASN A 605 5.12 -11.31 36.53
N THR A 606 5.53 -10.27 37.27
CA THR A 606 5.02 -9.97 38.61
C THR A 606 3.82 -9.03 38.62
N GLY A 607 3.34 -8.60 37.43
CA GLY A 607 2.21 -7.68 37.30
C GLY A 607 2.50 -6.25 37.78
N ARG A 608 3.78 -5.88 37.95
CA ARG A 608 4.17 -4.52 38.31
C ARG A 608 4.00 -3.59 37.11
N ASP A 609 3.61 -2.34 37.37
CA ASP A 609 3.53 -1.31 36.34
C ASP A 609 4.93 -0.96 35.81
N ILE A 610 5.19 -1.32 34.55
CA ILE A 610 6.49 -1.13 33.90
C ILE A 610 6.93 0.34 33.91
N HIS A 611 6.00 1.29 33.76
CA HIS A 611 6.35 2.71 33.71
C HIS A 611 6.79 3.21 35.08
N THR A 612 6.19 2.67 36.15
CA THR A 612 6.61 2.94 37.52
C THR A 612 7.99 2.35 37.76
N VAL A 613 8.22 1.08 37.39
CA VAL A 613 9.54 0.42 37.54
C VAL A 613 10.63 1.19 36.81
N VAL A 614 10.38 1.60 35.57
CA VAL A 614 11.32 2.40 34.78
C VAL A 614 11.58 3.76 35.43
N ALA A 615 10.54 4.44 35.91
CA ALA A 615 10.70 5.72 36.60
C ALA A 615 11.49 5.57 37.91
N GLU A 616 11.22 4.54 38.71
CA GLU A 616 11.98 4.27 39.95
C GLU A 616 13.48 4.06 39.68
N ARG A 617 13.81 3.38 38.57
CA ARG A 617 15.20 3.14 38.15
C ARG A 617 15.88 4.43 37.66
N ILE A 618 15.22 5.21 36.82
CA ILE A 618 15.77 6.46 36.27
C ILE A 618 15.94 7.51 37.38
N PHE A 619 14.90 7.74 38.18
CA PHE A 619 14.85 8.83 39.16
C PHE A 619 15.33 8.43 40.55
N LYS A 620 15.66 7.15 40.77
CA LYS A 620 16.21 6.60 42.03
C LYS A 620 15.37 6.94 43.27
N LYS A 621 14.05 6.98 43.10
CA LYS A 621 13.06 7.25 44.17
C LYS A 621 11.82 6.40 43.97
N LYS A 622 11.01 6.25 45.02
CA LYS A 622 9.69 5.60 44.93
C LYS A 622 8.74 6.45 44.08
N ILE A 623 8.00 5.82 43.17
CA ILE A 623 7.11 6.50 42.22
C ILE A 623 5.67 5.98 42.38
N HIS A 624 4.71 6.90 42.34
CA HIS A 624 3.28 6.62 42.35
C HIS A 624 2.65 6.78 40.95
N LYS A 625 1.42 6.29 40.77
CA LYS A 625 0.76 6.17 39.46
C LYS A 625 0.50 7.52 38.76
N ASP A 626 0.34 8.59 39.55
CA ASP A 626 -0.01 9.92 39.06
C ASP A 626 1.19 10.87 38.92
N ASP A 627 2.37 10.42 39.36
CA ASP A 627 3.61 11.19 39.34
C ASP A 627 4.02 11.57 37.90
N ILE A 628 4.57 12.76 37.74
CA ILE A 628 5.02 13.27 36.44
C ILE A 628 6.17 12.42 35.88
N GLU A 629 7.03 11.91 36.75
CA GLU A 629 8.13 11.00 36.42
C GLU A 629 7.65 9.71 35.77
N ARG A 630 6.53 9.16 36.24
CA ARG A 630 5.91 7.99 35.61
C ARG A 630 5.39 8.33 34.21
N LYS A 631 4.76 9.51 34.04
CA LYS A 631 4.31 9.99 32.74
C LYS A 631 5.49 10.20 31.78
N MET A 632 6.61 10.74 32.29
CA MET A 632 7.87 10.84 31.54
C MET A 632 8.42 9.48 31.14
N ALA A 633 8.55 8.54 32.08
CA ALA A 633 9.01 7.18 31.81
C ALA A 633 8.14 6.47 30.77
N LYS A 634 6.81 6.59 30.88
CA LYS A 634 5.88 6.11 29.86
C LYS A 634 6.19 6.68 28.48
N PHE A 635 6.34 7.99 28.39
CA PHE A 635 6.65 8.66 27.13
C PHE A 635 8.03 8.27 26.57
N VAL A 636 9.02 8.02 27.42
CA VAL A 636 10.35 7.52 27.04
C VAL A 636 10.24 6.09 26.51
N VAL A 637 9.65 5.15 27.26
CA VAL A 637 9.52 3.74 26.85
C VAL A 637 8.80 3.62 25.51
N TYR A 638 7.63 4.27 25.36
CA TYR A 638 6.92 4.25 24.09
C TYR A 638 7.70 4.98 22.99
N GLY A 639 8.34 6.11 23.29
CA GLY A 639 9.08 6.88 22.30
C GLY A 639 10.32 6.16 21.76
N LEU A 640 11.05 5.47 22.63
CA LEU A 640 12.29 4.78 22.29
C LEU A 640 12.07 3.67 21.27
N MET A 641 10.96 2.93 21.38
CA MET A 641 10.55 1.92 20.39
C MET A 641 10.41 2.49 18.97
N TYR A 642 10.20 3.81 18.83
CA TYR A 642 10.05 4.49 17.55
C TYR A 642 11.24 5.43 17.22
N GLY A 643 12.37 5.27 17.91
CA GLY A 643 13.57 6.09 17.69
C GLY A 643 13.37 7.57 18.05
N ARG A 644 12.49 7.86 19.02
CA ARG A 644 12.26 9.22 19.53
C ARG A 644 13.55 9.79 20.13
N GLN A 645 13.78 11.07 19.87
CA GLN A 645 14.96 11.80 20.29
C GLN A 645 14.64 12.72 21.49
N ALA A 646 15.67 13.18 22.20
CA ALA A 646 15.54 13.98 23.42
C ALA A 646 14.71 15.26 23.22
N HIS A 647 14.78 15.91 22.05
CA HIS A 647 13.98 17.10 21.76
C HIS A 647 12.47 16.86 21.95
N SER A 648 11.96 15.69 21.56
CA SER A 648 10.53 15.39 21.70
C SER A 648 10.12 15.22 23.17
N VAL A 649 11.03 14.74 24.01
CA VAL A 649 10.82 14.62 25.47
C VAL A 649 10.84 16.01 26.10
N ALA A 650 11.81 16.85 25.71
CA ALA A 650 11.91 18.23 26.15
C ALA A 650 10.63 19.04 25.84
N ASP A 651 10.15 18.94 24.60
CA ASP A 651 8.94 19.63 24.14
C ASP A 651 7.69 19.15 24.89
N GLN A 652 7.53 17.83 25.07
CA GLN A 652 6.35 17.24 25.70
C GLN A 652 6.22 17.59 27.19
N PHE A 653 7.33 17.65 27.92
CA PHE A 653 7.34 17.88 29.37
C PHE A 653 7.81 19.27 29.78
N HIS A 654 8.07 20.14 28.81
CA HIS A 654 8.54 21.52 29.04
C HIS A 654 9.81 21.59 29.90
N ILE A 655 10.75 20.66 29.67
CA ILE A 655 12.06 20.61 30.31
C ILE A 655 13.16 21.04 29.32
N SER A 656 14.36 21.34 29.82
CA SER A 656 15.48 21.66 28.93
C SER A 656 15.92 20.45 28.10
N LEU A 657 16.48 20.69 26.91
CA LEU A 657 17.04 19.62 26.08
C LEU A 657 18.11 18.82 26.84
N LYS A 658 18.93 19.49 27.64
CA LYS A 658 19.97 18.87 28.47
C LYS A 658 19.39 17.92 29.53
N GLU A 659 18.28 18.31 30.17
CA GLU A 659 17.58 17.42 31.11
C GLU A 659 16.95 16.23 30.41
N ALA A 660 16.35 16.42 29.24
CA ALA A 660 15.79 15.33 28.44
C ALA A 660 16.88 14.33 27.98
N GLU A 661 18.04 14.82 27.55
CA GLU A 661 19.20 14.00 27.22
C GLU A 661 19.71 13.21 28.44
N ALA A 662 19.78 13.85 29.62
CA ALA A 662 20.18 13.18 30.85
C ALA A 662 19.21 12.04 31.23
N ILE A 663 17.89 12.26 31.09
CA ILE A 663 16.86 11.23 31.34
C ILE A 663 17.02 10.05 30.38
N MET A 664 17.22 10.31 29.08
CA MET A 664 17.43 9.24 28.09
C MET A 664 18.72 8.47 28.33
N ASN A 665 19.81 9.16 28.65
CA ASN A 665 21.09 8.52 28.97
C ASN A 665 21.00 7.67 30.24
N GLN A 666 20.31 8.17 31.27
CA GLN A 666 20.06 7.40 32.48
C GLN A 666 19.20 6.17 32.21
N PHE A 667 18.19 6.26 31.34
CA PHE A 667 17.44 5.07 30.90
C PHE A 667 18.35 4.01 30.30
N PHE A 668 19.20 4.36 29.33
CA PHE A 668 20.13 3.38 28.72
C PHE A 668 21.18 2.84 29.69
N THR A 669 21.49 3.60 30.75
CA THR A 669 22.39 3.15 31.82
C THR A 669 21.72 2.11 32.72
N GLU A 670 20.43 2.28 33.02
CA GLU A 670 19.64 1.34 33.82
C GLU A 670 19.14 0.12 33.04
N PHE A 671 19.04 0.26 31.71
CA PHE A 671 18.54 -0.76 30.79
C PHE A 671 19.51 -0.97 29.62
N PRO A 672 20.77 -1.40 29.90
CA PRO A 672 21.81 -1.52 28.88
C PRO A 672 21.46 -2.55 27.79
N GLU A 673 20.69 -3.59 28.14
CA GLU A 673 20.28 -4.64 27.18
C GLU A 673 19.37 -4.07 26.09
N ILE A 674 18.50 -3.12 26.44
CA ILE A 674 17.69 -2.39 25.46
C ILE A 674 18.58 -1.60 24.50
N LYS A 675 19.60 -0.91 25.02
CA LYS A 675 20.53 -0.13 24.19
C LYS A 675 21.31 -1.04 23.24
N SER A 676 21.86 -2.14 23.74
CA SER A 676 22.59 -3.12 22.94
C SER A 676 21.72 -3.72 21.83
N PHE A 677 20.46 -4.05 22.13
CA PHE A 677 19.52 -4.54 21.13
C PHE A 677 19.22 -3.50 20.05
N MET A 678 18.96 -2.25 20.43
CA MET A 678 18.72 -1.16 19.47
C MET A 678 19.91 -0.96 18.52
N ASP A 679 21.13 -0.94 19.06
CA ASP A 679 22.35 -0.78 18.27
C ASP A 679 22.56 -1.97 17.32
N TYR A 680 22.30 -3.19 17.80
CA TYR A 680 22.33 -4.41 16.98
C TYR A 680 21.35 -4.35 15.80
N VAL A 681 20.09 -3.96 16.05
CA VAL A 681 19.05 -3.91 15.00
C VAL A 681 19.41 -2.89 13.93
N VAL A 682 19.94 -1.72 14.31
CA VAL A 682 20.36 -0.69 13.35
C VAL A 682 21.55 -1.17 12.51
N GLU A 683 22.53 -1.84 13.13
CA GLU A 683 23.68 -2.38 12.42
C GLU A 683 23.28 -3.53 11.48
N GLU A 684 22.38 -4.40 11.90
CA GLU A 684 21.86 -5.48 11.06
C GLU A 684 21.08 -4.92 9.85
N ALA A 685 20.23 -3.91 10.06
CA ALA A 685 19.52 -3.22 8.98
C ALA A 685 20.48 -2.53 7.99
N ARG A 686 21.59 -1.95 8.47
CA ARG A 686 22.59 -1.28 7.62
C ARG A 686 23.43 -2.27 6.81
N SER A 687 23.90 -3.34 7.46
CA SER A 687 24.84 -4.31 6.89
C SER A 687 24.15 -5.35 6.02
N LYS A 688 23.09 -6.01 6.53
CA LYS A 688 22.38 -7.09 5.82
C LYS A 688 21.23 -6.59 4.96
N ARG A 689 20.76 -5.35 5.19
CA ARG A 689 19.60 -4.76 4.50
C ARG A 689 18.29 -5.53 4.69
N VAL A 690 18.24 -6.38 5.71
CA VAL A 690 17.13 -7.29 5.97
C VAL A 690 16.99 -7.45 7.48
N LEU A 691 15.78 -7.27 8.00
CA LEU A 691 15.42 -7.59 9.39
C LEU A 691 14.29 -8.62 9.43
N ARG A 692 14.24 -9.45 10.47
CA ARG A 692 13.17 -10.45 10.68
C ARG A 692 12.51 -10.29 12.04
N ASN A 693 11.20 -10.50 12.10
CA ASN A 693 10.45 -10.60 13.36
C ASN A 693 10.42 -12.05 13.88
N LEU A 694 9.74 -12.29 15.01
CA LEU A 694 9.65 -13.62 15.62
C LEU A 694 8.78 -14.64 14.83
N TYR A 695 8.02 -14.18 13.85
CA TYR A 695 7.24 -15.03 12.93
C TYR A 695 7.98 -15.31 11.61
N GLY A 696 9.16 -14.73 11.40
CA GLY A 696 9.93 -14.81 10.16
C GLY A 696 9.57 -13.74 9.12
N ARG A 697 8.64 -12.81 9.41
CA ARG A 697 8.33 -11.68 8.51
C ARG A 697 9.55 -10.80 8.35
N THR A 698 9.81 -10.44 7.10
CA THR A 698 11.01 -9.70 6.73
C THR A 698 10.70 -8.23 6.43
N ARG A 699 11.63 -7.34 6.78
CA ARG A 699 11.72 -5.96 6.28
C ARG A 699 12.99 -5.81 5.47
N ILE A 700 12.86 -5.44 4.19
CA ILE A 700 13.96 -5.25 3.25
C ILE A 700 14.23 -3.75 3.06
N PHE A 701 15.47 -3.33 3.32
CA PHE A 701 15.91 -1.95 3.14
C PHE A 701 16.58 -1.79 1.76
N PRO A 702 16.22 -0.74 1.00
CA PRO A 702 16.82 -0.52 -0.31
C PRO A 702 18.35 -0.31 -0.26
N PRO A 703 19.07 -0.58 -1.36
CA PRO A 703 20.51 -0.31 -1.45
C PRO A 703 20.81 1.20 -1.46
N GLY A 704 22.06 1.55 -1.16
CA GLY A 704 22.55 2.93 -1.13
C GLY A 704 22.66 3.52 0.29
N PRO A 705 22.77 4.87 0.41
CA PRO A 705 22.89 5.54 1.70
C PRO A 705 21.76 5.15 2.66
N PHE A 706 22.10 4.79 3.89
CA PHE A 706 21.09 4.42 4.89
C PHE A 706 20.49 5.69 5.51
N LEU A 707 19.19 5.89 5.31
CA LEU A 707 18.51 7.11 5.72
C LEU A 707 18.12 7.04 7.21
N SER A 708 18.06 8.20 7.87
CA SER A 708 17.63 8.29 9.28
C SER A 708 16.18 7.84 9.50
N GLU A 709 15.34 7.92 8.48
CA GLU A 709 13.99 7.35 8.53
C GLU A 709 13.98 5.82 8.56
N TRP A 710 14.92 5.16 7.89
CA TRP A 710 15.06 3.71 7.90
C TRP A 710 15.60 3.21 9.24
N GLU A 711 16.43 4.02 9.91
CA GLU A 711 16.87 3.73 11.28
C GLU A 711 15.67 3.68 12.25
N ARG A 712 14.76 4.66 12.16
CA ARG A 712 13.54 4.65 12.97
C ARG A 712 12.63 3.47 12.63
N GLN A 713 12.48 3.14 11.34
CA GLN A 713 11.72 1.97 10.91
C GLN A 713 12.33 0.66 11.42
N ALA A 714 13.66 0.52 11.39
CA ALA A 714 14.36 -0.65 11.87
C ALA A 714 14.08 -0.90 13.36
N LEU A 715 14.19 0.15 14.18
CA LEU A 715 13.95 0.07 15.63
C LEU A 715 12.52 -0.33 15.97
N SER A 716 11.52 0.17 15.25
CA SER A 716 10.12 -0.15 15.53
C SER A 716 9.66 -1.45 14.91
N PHE A 717 10.35 -1.95 13.88
CA PHE A 717 9.89 -3.09 13.08
C PHE A 717 9.67 -4.35 13.93
N VAL A 718 10.69 -4.81 14.67
CA VAL A 718 10.62 -6.12 15.34
C VAL A 718 9.47 -6.20 16.35
N PRO A 719 9.30 -5.26 17.30
CA PRO A 719 8.20 -5.32 18.25
C PRO A 719 6.83 -5.18 17.57
N GLN A 720 6.66 -4.15 16.73
CA GLN A 720 5.39 -3.84 16.08
C GLN A 720 4.93 -4.96 15.15
N SER A 721 5.85 -5.49 14.35
CA SER A 721 5.60 -6.54 13.37
C SER A 721 5.26 -7.87 14.04
N THR A 722 5.95 -8.21 15.14
CA THR A 722 5.66 -9.41 15.92
C THR A 722 4.24 -9.38 16.49
N ILE A 723 3.80 -8.23 17.04
CA ILE A 723 2.45 -8.09 17.59
C ILE A 723 1.39 -8.13 16.50
N ALA A 724 1.65 -7.52 15.35
CA ALA A 724 0.75 -7.61 14.21
C ALA A 724 0.52 -9.06 13.79
N ASP A 725 1.59 -9.84 13.58
CA ASP A 725 1.47 -11.24 13.17
C ASP A 725 0.84 -12.12 14.26
N HIS A 726 1.14 -11.87 15.54
CA HIS A 726 0.48 -12.57 16.65
C HIS A 726 -1.03 -12.31 16.69
N THR A 727 -1.44 -11.04 16.54
CA THR A 727 -2.85 -10.63 16.53
C THR A 727 -3.57 -11.20 15.31
N ASN A 728 -2.95 -11.14 14.13
CA ASN A 728 -3.48 -11.66 12.87
C ASN A 728 -3.71 -13.18 12.93
N GLN A 729 -2.78 -13.94 13.52
CA GLN A 729 -2.95 -15.37 13.71
C GLN A 729 -4.00 -15.69 14.79
N SER A 730 -4.05 -14.92 15.88
CA SER A 730 -5.11 -15.11 16.89
C SER A 730 -6.50 -14.80 16.32
N LEU A 731 -6.61 -13.80 15.43
CA LEU A 731 -7.82 -13.49 14.68
C LEU A 731 -8.28 -14.68 13.83
N SER A 732 -7.39 -15.26 13.02
CA SER A 732 -7.76 -16.38 12.14
C SER A 732 -8.18 -17.62 12.91
N MET A 733 -7.43 -17.97 13.96
CA MET A 733 -7.78 -19.07 14.87
C MET A 733 -9.13 -18.84 15.55
N LEU A 734 -9.40 -17.61 16.00
CA LEU A 734 -10.65 -17.30 16.68
C LEU A 734 -11.86 -17.36 15.73
N VAL A 735 -11.72 -16.85 14.49
CA VAL A 735 -12.78 -16.95 13.48
C VAL A 735 -13.12 -18.41 13.18
N GLU A 736 -12.11 -19.25 12.97
CA GLU A 736 -12.31 -20.68 12.70
C GLU A 736 -12.95 -21.40 13.90
N LEU A 737 -12.44 -21.14 15.11
CA LEU A 737 -12.96 -21.74 16.34
C LEU A 737 -14.43 -21.37 16.58
N LEU A 738 -14.79 -20.09 16.46
CA LEU A 738 -16.17 -19.64 16.68
C LEU A 738 -17.13 -20.22 15.63
N LYS A 739 -16.70 -20.28 14.36
CA LYS A 739 -17.49 -20.90 13.28
C LYS A 739 -17.74 -22.38 13.53
N SER A 740 -16.71 -23.15 13.92
CA SER A 740 -16.83 -24.59 14.16
C SER A 740 -17.73 -24.93 15.36
N ARG A 741 -17.78 -24.05 16.37
CA ARG A 741 -18.62 -24.22 17.56
C ARG A 741 -20.09 -23.94 17.31
N GLY A 742 -20.41 -23.05 16.38
CA GLY A 742 -21.81 -22.68 16.08
C GLY A 742 -22.52 -21.96 17.23
N SER A 743 -21.78 -21.29 18.13
CA SER A 743 -22.34 -20.57 19.29
C SER A 743 -23.06 -19.26 18.94
N GLY A 744 -23.16 -18.92 17.65
CA GLY A 744 -23.69 -17.64 17.17
C GLY A 744 -22.77 -16.44 17.43
N ALA A 745 -21.62 -16.65 18.08
CA ALA A 745 -20.60 -15.63 18.25
C ALA A 745 -19.72 -15.50 17.00
N VAL A 746 -19.40 -14.26 16.63
CA VAL A 746 -18.64 -13.95 15.41
C VAL A 746 -17.70 -12.77 15.64
N VAL A 747 -16.51 -12.83 15.05
CA VAL A 747 -15.60 -11.68 15.03
C VAL A 747 -16.13 -10.65 14.03
N ILE A 748 -16.20 -9.38 14.44
CA ILE A 748 -16.76 -8.28 13.63
C ILE A 748 -15.81 -7.09 13.50
N LEU A 749 -14.71 -7.05 14.25
CA LEU A 749 -13.77 -5.93 14.25
C LEU A 749 -12.34 -6.41 14.52
N GLN A 750 -11.39 -5.85 13.76
CA GLN A 750 -9.98 -5.85 14.09
C GLN A 750 -9.51 -4.41 14.28
N LEU A 751 -8.90 -4.10 15.42
CA LEU A 751 -8.46 -2.75 15.78
C LEU A 751 -7.07 -2.77 16.41
N HIS A 752 -6.04 -2.46 15.63
CA HIS A 752 -4.64 -2.46 16.11
C HIS A 752 -4.25 -3.81 16.69
N ASP A 753 -4.13 -3.91 18.01
CA ASP A 753 -3.75 -5.12 18.74
C ASP A 753 -4.97 -5.74 19.46
N ALA A 754 -6.19 -5.30 19.10
CA ALA A 754 -7.46 -5.73 19.68
C ALA A 754 -8.40 -6.39 18.67
N ILE A 755 -9.22 -7.32 19.16
CA ILE A 755 -10.24 -8.05 18.40
C ILE A 755 -11.61 -7.82 19.04
N GLY A 756 -12.61 -7.49 18.21
CA GLY A 756 -13.99 -7.29 18.64
C GLY A 756 -14.90 -8.43 18.19
N VAL A 757 -15.60 -9.05 19.15
CA VAL A 757 -16.50 -10.19 18.94
C VAL A 757 -17.92 -9.78 19.33
N LYS A 758 -18.89 -10.13 18.49
CA LYS A 758 -20.32 -10.10 18.85
C LYS A 758 -20.69 -11.50 19.32
N SER A 759 -21.22 -11.63 20.54
CA SER A 759 -21.62 -12.91 21.14
C SER A 759 -23.06 -12.85 21.67
N PRO A 760 -23.86 -13.92 21.55
CA PRO A 760 -25.08 -14.05 22.33
C PRO A 760 -24.79 -13.85 23.82
N GLU A 761 -25.71 -13.19 24.52
CA GLU A 761 -25.53 -12.78 25.92
C GLU A 761 -25.29 -13.98 26.87
N ASP A 762 -25.95 -15.10 26.60
CA ASP A 762 -25.80 -16.36 27.34
C ASP A 762 -24.46 -17.08 27.09
N CYS A 763 -23.78 -16.76 25.98
CA CYS A 763 -22.51 -17.37 25.58
C CYS A 763 -21.26 -16.56 25.96
N VAL A 764 -21.42 -15.35 26.53
CA VAL A 764 -20.31 -14.39 26.76
C VAL A 764 -19.17 -14.97 27.60
N GLU A 765 -19.49 -15.71 28.68
CA GLU A 765 -18.45 -16.28 29.55
C GLU A 765 -17.64 -17.38 28.84
N GLU A 766 -18.31 -18.23 28.07
CA GLU A 766 -17.66 -19.29 27.29
C GLU A 766 -16.79 -18.69 26.19
N VAL A 767 -17.33 -17.75 25.42
CA VAL A 767 -16.60 -17.04 24.35
C VAL A 767 -15.42 -16.27 24.93
N GLY A 768 -15.57 -15.65 26.10
CA GLY A 768 -14.47 -14.98 26.79
C GLY A 768 -13.32 -15.91 27.15
N LYS A 769 -13.60 -17.16 27.56
CA LYS A 769 -12.56 -18.18 27.80
C LYS A 769 -11.87 -18.58 26.51
N MET A 770 -12.64 -18.83 25.44
CA MET A 770 -12.08 -19.17 24.11
C MET A 770 -11.16 -18.07 23.59
N ILE A 771 -11.55 -16.80 23.74
CA ILE A 771 -10.73 -15.65 23.36
C ILE A 771 -9.40 -15.68 24.12
N LYS A 772 -9.42 -15.92 25.44
CA LYS A 772 -8.19 -16.01 26.23
C LYS A 772 -7.32 -17.18 25.79
N ASP A 773 -7.89 -18.37 25.61
CA ASP A 773 -7.15 -19.56 25.21
C ASP A 773 -6.43 -19.38 23.86
N VAL A 774 -7.08 -18.69 22.91
CA VAL A 774 -6.50 -18.39 21.60
C VAL A 774 -5.49 -17.25 21.66
N MET A 775 -5.80 -16.16 22.35
CA MET A 775 -4.95 -14.97 22.33
C MET A 775 -3.77 -15.06 23.29
N GLU A 776 -3.90 -15.68 24.47
CA GLU A 776 -2.83 -15.86 25.48
C GLU A 776 -1.96 -17.09 25.20
N ARG A 777 -1.70 -17.38 23.93
CA ARG A 777 -0.77 -18.43 23.49
C ARG A 777 0.66 -17.89 23.40
N PRO A 778 1.69 -18.74 23.52
CA PRO A 778 3.05 -18.31 23.29
C PRO A 778 3.26 -17.86 21.84
N ILE A 779 4.07 -16.82 21.66
CA ILE A 779 4.62 -16.50 20.33
C ILE A 779 5.49 -17.69 19.88
N PRO A 780 5.43 -18.11 18.59
CA PRO A 780 6.15 -19.27 18.08
C PRO A 780 7.64 -19.27 18.45
N ASP A 781 8.14 -20.44 18.81
CA ASP A 781 9.53 -20.67 19.24
C ASP A 781 9.99 -19.81 20.43
N THR A 782 9.04 -19.27 21.20
CA THR A 782 9.33 -18.49 22.42
C THR A 782 8.50 -18.96 23.60
N SER A 783 8.90 -18.52 24.80
CA SER A 783 8.09 -18.63 26.02
C SER A 783 7.24 -17.37 26.28
N LEU A 784 7.19 -16.42 25.34
CA LEU A 784 6.54 -15.13 25.55
C LEU A 784 5.04 -15.26 25.33
N VAL A 785 4.28 -15.11 26.41
CA VAL A 785 2.81 -15.01 26.41
C VAL A 785 2.42 -13.56 26.72
N ILE A 786 1.48 -13.03 25.94
CA ILE A 786 0.96 -11.68 26.12
C ILE A 786 -0.45 -11.78 26.69
N PRO A 787 -0.71 -11.23 27.89
CA PRO A 787 -2.03 -11.27 28.50
C PRO A 787 -3.03 -10.40 27.75
N VAL A 788 -4.31 -10.74 27.87
CA VAL A 788 -5.41 -10.05 27.21
C VAL A 788 -6.40 -9.47 28.22
N ASP A 789 -6.71 -8.19 28.01
CA ASP A 789 -7.78 -7.50 28.71
C ASP A 789 -9.10 -7.65 27.93
N ILE A 790 -10.12 -8.25 28.57
CA ILE A 790 -11.45 -8.43 27.99
C ILE A 790 -12.42 -7.42 28.60
N LYS A 791 -13.18 -6.74 27.74
CA LYS A 791 -14.30 -5.87 28.12
C LYS A 791 -15.56 -6.30 27.40
N VAL A 792 -16.68 -6.24 28.13
CA VAL A 792 -18.01 -6.59 27.60
C VAL A 792 -18.92 -5.38 27.71
N SER A 793 -19.63 -5.06 26.63
CA SER A 793 -20.53 -3.92 26.54
C SER A 793 -21.67 -4.19 25.56
N ASP A 794 -22.69 -3.32 25.54
CA ASP A 794 -23.81 -3.40 24.58
C ASP A 794 -23.47 -2.81 23.20
N ARG A 795 -22.33 -2.13 23.09
CA ARG A 795 -21.87 -1.39 21.90
C ARG A 795 -20.36 -1.23 21.91
N TRP A 796 -19.77 -0.75 20.82
CA TRP A 796 -18.34 -0.45 20.81
C TRP A 796 -18.06 0.83 21.62
N GLU A 797 -17.37 0.69 22.75
CA GLU A 797 -17.12 1.80 23.67
C GLU A 797 -15.77 2.47 23.44
N GLY A 798 -15.75 3.80 23.60
CA GLY A 798 -14.52 4.61 23.54
C GLY A 798 -14.34 5.56 24.72
N GLY A 799 -15.29 5.61 25.66
CA GLY A 799 -15.39 6.65 26.69
C GLY A 799 -16.57 7.60 26.45
N GLU A 800 -16.88 8.43 27.44
CA GLU A 800 -18.06 9.32 27.43
C GLU A 800 -17.83 10.61 26.62
N GLU A 801 -16.59 11.09 26.55
CA GLU A 801 -16.27 12.31 25.83
C GLU A 801 -16.20 12.06 24.31
N LEU A 802 -16.73 12.99 23.52
CA LEU A 802 -16.63 12.97 22.06
C LEU A 802 -15.19 13.24 21.56
N PHE A 803 -14.35 13.84 22.40
CA PHE A 803 -13.03 14.35 22.05
C PHE A 803 -12.00 14.02 23.15
N TYR A 804 -10.74 13.83 22.73
CA TYR A 804 -9.55 13.91 23.60
C TYR A 804 -8.79 15.23 23.41
#